data_AF-M3W4F1-F1
#
_entry.id   AF-M3W4F1-F1
#
_cell.length_a   1.000
_cell.length_b   1.000
_cell.length_c   1.000
_cell.angle_alpha   90.00
_cell.angle_beta   90.00
_cell.angle_gamma   90.00
#
_symmetry.space_group_name_H-M   'P 1'
#
loop_
_entity.id
_entity.type
_entity.pdbx_description
1 polymer ?
#
loop_
_entity_poly.entity_id
_entity_poly.type
_entity_poly.pdbx_seq_one_letter_code
_entity_poly.pdbx_strand_id
1 'polypeptide(L)'
;MTTPAGSGTGFGSVSWWGLSPALDLQAESPPVDPDLREDTEHTTPELDVLLVGSVDGRHLLRTLARAALWPRRRLHFYVLENNLEAVARHMLIFSLALEEPEKMGLQERSETFLEVWGNALLRPQVAAFVRAQADRLARLVPEPHRLAEQLPWLSLSALKFRERDALEAVFRFWAGGEKGPEVFPMSRLWDSRLRHYLGSRYDARRGVSDWDLHMKLHDRGARVIHTREFRRWRDTGVAFELRDSSAYHVPNRTLASGRLLSHHGERVAARGYWGDIATGPFVAFGIEADDESLLRTSNGQPVKTASEITQHNVTELFREVAGWGRPTANHGTPEQVHGEGPGSPERAAPSPEFTVHFLPLGSAQTLHHKSCYEGRFQLLYVACGMVHLLSPDLGACVAPGGHLIVELARYLVDLRQEQLQGFSARVGELAQAAGFTPQNQDRPSETFARFYKSGDSACLRSHAAVQSTTPPPGALVPPSVQSATPPPDALVPPLEARNPPPEGLTQPSEVSSGKLGQAGGDQSPGGLQGHPGRPLTDPPSASCPFSASCKPWPESQHGGQRRCGESRRGREEPGKGGSSRAGPGAGGCSPRRPCAGGLGNPAVTRLRSPNRRRAARLPRRPRSDAGPPLTTVRTPRSRTQRKSPRFPPRGNCS
;
A
#
# COMPACT_ATOMS: atom_id res chain seq x y z
N MET A 1 -5.85 -25.73 25.45
CA MET A 1 -6.12 -24.75 24.38
C MET A 1 -4.95 -23.80 24.27
N THR A 2 -4.11 -23.92 23.24
CA THR A 2 -3.03 -22.98 22.92
C THR A 2 -3.62 -21.74 22.25
N THR A 3 -3.18 -20.52 22.61
CA THR A 3 -3.70 -19.28 22.01
C THR A 3 -3.01 -18.92 20.69
N PRO A 4 -3.69 -18.25 19.74
CA PRO A 4 -3.16 -18.03 18.38
C PRO A 4 -2.04 -16.99 18.23
N ALA A 5 -1.74 -16.11 19.19
CA ALA A 5 -0.64 -15.15 18.98
C ALA A 5 0.72 -15.89 18.96
N GLY A 6 1.43 -15.79 17.82
CA GLY A 6 2.49 -16.71 17.38
C GLY A 6 2.10 -17.65 16.22
N SER A 7 0.85 -17.62 15.73
CA SER A 7 0.34 -18.50 14.66
C SER A 7 0.29 -17.85 13.27
N GLY A 8 0.85 -16.66 13.09
CA GLY A 8 0.77 -15.88 11.84
C GLY A 8 -0.60 -15.23 11.57
N THR A 9 -1.61 -15.44 12.42
CA THR A 9 -2.97 -14.97 12.18
C THR A 9 -3.15 -13.46 12.41
N GLY A 10 -2.20 -12.81 13.08
CA GLY A 10 -2.20 -11.36 13.35
C GLY A 10 -1.90 -10.53 12.11
N PHE A 11 -1.11 -11.05 11.17
CA PHE A 11 -0.86 -10.43 9.86
C PHE A 11 -2.12 -10.43 8.97
N GLY A 12 -3.04 -11.38 9.20
CA GLY A 12 -4.26 -11.50 8.42
C GLY A 12 -4.06 -12.20 7.07
N SER A 13 -4.98 -11.94 6.14
CA SER A 13 -4.99 -12.55 4.79
C SER A 13 -4.98 -11.51 3.66
N VAL A 14 -4.83 -10.23 4.00
CA VAL A 14 -4.78 -9.10 3.04
C VAL A 14 -3.74 -8.10 3.53
N SER A 15 -2.69 -7.88 2.75
CA SER A 15 -1.68 -6.86 3.04
C SER A 15 -2.19 -5.49 2.60
N TRP A 16 -2.01 -4.47 3.45
CA TRP A 16 -2.44 -3.08 3.16
C TRP A 16 -1.31 -2.05 3.14
N TRP A 17 -0.15 -2.45 3.66
CA TRP A 17 1.11 -1.71 3.75
C TRP A 17 2.27 -2.70 3.64
N GLY A 18 3.44 -2.19 3.27
CA GLY A 18 4.69 -2.92 3.25
C GLY A 18 5.18 -3.36 4.62
N LEU A 19 5.97 -4.43 4.63
CA LEU A 19 6.67 -4.92 5.83
C LEU A 19 8.19 -4.70 5.74
N SER A 20 8.62 -3.91 4.77
CA SER A 20 9.99 -3.50 4.52
C SER A 20 10.05 -2.01 4.16
N PRO A 21 11.19 -1.35 4.39
CA PRO A 21 11.49 -0.05 3.79
C PRO A 21 11.32 -0.05 2.26
N ALA A 22 11.14 1.14 1.69
CA ALA A 22 10.96 1.31 0.25
C ALA A 22 12.29 1.28 -0.51
N LEU A 23 12.43 0.28 -1.39
CA LEU A 23 13.51 0.21 -2.40
C LEU A 23 13.33 1.24 -3.52
N ASP A 24 14.45 1.73 -4.05
CA ASP A 24 14.54 2.39 -5.34
C ASP A 24 14.80 1.33 -6.43
N LEU A 25 13.80 1.08 -7.28
CA LEU A 25 13.82 -0.01 -8.25
C LEU A 25 14.85 0.22 -9.38
N GLN A 26 15.31 1.46 -9.59
CA GLN A 26 16.40 1.72 -10.54
C GLN A 26 17.76 1.35 -9.97
N ALA A 27 17.99 1.60 -8.67
CA ALA A 27 19.19 1.18 -7.96
C ALA A 27 19.35 -0.35 -7.93
N GLU A 28 18.21 -1.04 -7.88
CA GLU A 28 18.10 -2.50 -7.77
C GLU A 28 18.05 -3.21 -9.15
N SER A 29 17.97 -2.46 -10.25
CA SER A 29 17.95 -3.01 -11.60
C SER A 29 19.35 -3.20 -12.18
N PRO A 30 19.53 -4.04 -13.22
CA PRO A 30 20.75 -4.05 -14.01
C PRO A 30 21.08 -2.65 -14.56
N PRO A 31 22.38 -2.29 -14.67
CA PRO A 31 22.80 -1.02 -15.26
C PRO A 31 22.32 -0.91 -16.72
N VAL A 32 22.17 0.32 -17.20
CA VAL A 32 21.87 0.55 -18.62
C VAL A 32 23.10 0.16 -19.43
N ASP A 33 22.93 -0.79 -20.35
CA ASP A 33 23.98 -1.22 -21.25
C ASP A 33 24.44 -0.02 -22.13
N PRO A 34 25.72 0.37 -22.09
CA PRO A 34 26.22 1.46 -22.91
C PRO A 34 26.22 1.14 -24.41
N ASP A 35 26.29 -0.13 -24.81
CA ASP A 35 26.48 -0.51 -26.22
C ASP A 35 25.17 -0.41 -27.01
N LEU A 36 24.00 -0.51 -26.33
CA LEU A 36 22.68 -0.23 -26.92
C LEU A 36 22.49 1.23 -27.36
N ARG A 37 23.42 2.12 -26.98
CA ARG A 37 23.38 3.55 -27.33
C ARG A 37 23.88 3.84 -28.75
N GLU A 38 24.65 2.94 -29.36
CA GLU A 38 25.21 3.15 -30.70
C GLU A 38 24.18 2.92 -31.82
N ASP A 39 23.16 2.06 -31.60
CA ASP A 39 22.09 1.77 -32.58
C ASP A 39 20.83 2.65 -32.44
N THR A 40 20.68 3.45 -31.38
CA THR A 40 19.44 4.23 -31.13
C THR A 40 19.67 5.67 -30.67
N GLU A 41 20.17 6.53 -31.58
CA GLU A 41 20.41 7.96 -31.31
C GLU A 41 19.16 8.77 -30.84
N HIS A 42 17.95 8.21 -30.90
CA HIS A 42 16.69 8.91 -30.63
C HIS A 42 15.71 8.20 -29.66
N THR A 43 16.06 7.07 -29.05
CA THR A 43 15.12 6.31 -28.19
C THR A 43 15.54 6.35 -26.72
N THR A 44 14.67 6.86 -25.84
CA THR A 44 14.90 6.82 -24.39
C THR A 44 14.85 5.35 -23.91
N PRO A 45 15.88 4.83 -23.22
CA PRO A 45 15.91 3.45 -22.78
C PRO A 45 14.78 3.14 -21.80
N GLU A 46 14.11 2.00 -21.97
CA GLU A 46 12.99 1.58 -21.11
C GLU A 46 13.49 0.77 -19.89
N LEU A 47 12.69 0.69 -18.83
CA LEU A 47 12.87 -0.21 -17.69
C LEU A 47 11.53 -0.88 -17.36
N ASP A 48 11.42 -2.17 -17.69
CA ASP A 48 10.28 -3.02 -17.39
C ASP A 48 10.50 -3.72 -16.03
N VAL A 49 9.73 -3.34 -15.02
CA VAL A 49 9.75 -3.94 -13.67
C VAL A 49 8.45 -4.70 -13.41
N LEU A 50 8.54 -5.96 -13.01
CA LEU A 50 7.39 -6.75 -12.53
C LEU A 50 7.36 -6.76 -11.00
N LEU A 51 6.28 -6.27 -10.40
CA LEU A 51 6.04 -6.28 -8.96
C LEU A 51 4.89 -7.22 -8.61
N VAL A 52 5.16 -8.21 -7.76
CA VAL A 52 4.19 -9.19 -7.26
C VAL A 52 3.88 -8.91 -5.79
N GLY A 53 2.70 -8.36 -5.52
CA GLY A 53 2.20 -8.07 -4.17
C GLY A 53 2.82 -6.84 -3.50
N SER A 54 3.19 -5.79 -4.25
CA SER A 54 3.76 -4.57 -3.65
C SER A 54 2.78 -3.84 -2.72
N VAL A 55 1.47 -4.05 -2.89
CA VAL A 55 0.31 -3.66 -2.07
C VAL A 55 0.06 -2.18 -1.77
N ASP A 56 1.10 -1.34 -1.66
CA ASP A 56 1.00 0.05 -1.23
C ASP A 56 1.77 1.06 -2.08
N GLY A 57 2.38 0.62 -3.19
CA GLY A 57 3.08 1.48 -4.13
C GLY A 57 4.37 2.13 -3.61
N ARG A 58 4.85 1.79 -2.40
CA ARG A 58 6.02 2.48 -1.79
C ARG A 58 7.28 2.42 -2.64
N HIS A 59 7.53 1.28 -3.31
CA HIS A 59 8.68 1.09 -4.19
C HIS A 59 8.60 1.97 -5.44
N LEU A 60 7.43 2.03 -6.07
CA LEU A 60 7.17 2.90 -7.21
C LEU A 60 7.36 4.37 -6.79
N LEU A 61 6.73 4.78 -5.69
CA LEU A 61 6.84 6.12 -5.13
C LEU A 61 8.30 6.52 -4.79
N ARG A 62 9.08 5.62 -4.20
CA ARG A 62 10.50 5.84 -3.90
C ARG A 62 11.37 5.94 -5.15
N THR A 63 11.11 5.10 -6.14
CA THR A 63 11.77 5.16 -7.47
C THR A 63 11.44 6.47 -8.17
N LEU A 64 10.18 6.91 -8.10
CA LEU A 64 9.75 8.20 -8.63
C LEU A 64 10.35 9.39 -7.85
N ALA A 65 10.56 9.30 -6.54
CA ALA A 65 11.27 10.35 -5.83
C ALA A 65 12.78 10.42 -6.14
N ARG A 66 13.33 9.48 -6.93
CA ARG A 66 14.78 9.33 -7.11
C ARG A 66 15.32 9.30 -8.54
N ALA A 67 14.50 9.30 -9.61
CA ALA A 67 15.09 9.23 -10.96
C ALA A 67 15.91 10.44 -11.41
N ALA A 68 15.86 11.58 -10.70
CA ALA A 68 16.84 12.66 -10.90
C ALA A 68 18.29 12.20 -10.59
N LEU A 69 18.48 11.12 -9.84
CA LEU A 69 19.77 10.49 -9.54
C LEU A 69 20.24 9.51 -10.63
N TRP A 70 19.37 9.13 -11.57
CA TRP A 70 19.60 8.07 -12.54
C TRP A 70 19.62 8.61 -13.98
N PRO A 71 20.30 7.95 -14.94
CA PRO A 71 20.16 8.26 -16.36
C PRO A 71 18.69 8.21 -16.78
N ARG A 72 18.28 9.11 -17.68
CA ARG A 72 16.88 9.19 -18.14
C ARG A 72 16.43 7.84 -18.74
N ARG A 73 15.45 7.21 -18.09
CA ARG A 73 14.77 5.99 -18.55
C ARG A 73 13.27 6.19 -18.55
N ARG A 74 12.56 5.47 -19.40
CA ARG A 74 11.09 5.36 -19.35
C ARG A 74 10.70 4.17 -18.48
N LEU A 75 9.91 4.39 -17.44
CA LEU A 75 9.64 3.36 -16.42
C LEU A 75 8.30 2.67 -16.65
N HIS A 76 8.30 1.34 -16.77
CA HIS A 76 7.10 0.52 -16.92
C HIS A 76 6.96 -0.43 -15.74
N PHE A 77 6.02 -0.11 -14.85
CA PHE A 77 5.72 -0.91 -13.66
C PHE A 77 4.54 -1.84 -13.93
N TYR A 78 4.79 -3.13 -14.02
CA TYR A 78 3.77 -4.16 -14.15
C TYR A 78 3.44 -4.69 -12.76
N VAL A 79 2.20 -4.47 -12.30
CA VAL A 79 1.80 -4.76 -10.93
C VAL A 79 0.78 -5.89 -10.91
N LEU A 80 1.13 -6.96 -10.20
CA LEU A 80 0.28 -8.13 -9.97
C LEU A 80 -0.09 -8.19 -8.49
N GLU A 81 -1.37 -7.96 -8.20
CA GLU A 81 -1.94 -8.00 -6.85
C GLU A 81 -2.82 -9.24 -6.62
N ASN A 82 -3.10 -9.54 -5.35
CA ASN A 82 -3.95 -10.67 -4.97
C ASN A 82 -5.45 -10.32 -4.91
N ASN A 83 -5.80 -9.02 -4.88
CA ASN A 83 -7.18 -8.54 -4.76
C ASN A 83 -7.36 -7.16 -5.42
N LEU A 84 -8.60 -6.82 -5.79
CA LEU A 84 -8.89 -5.55 -6.48
C LEU A 84 -8.92 -4.36 -5.52
N GLU A 85 -9.14 -4.59 -4.22
CA GLU A 85 -9.07 -3.53 -3.21
C GLU A 85 -7.64 -2.96 -3.09
N ALA A 86 -6.61 -3.78 -3.25
CA ALA A 86 -5.20 -3.34 -3.35
C ALA A 86 -4.93 -2.57 -4.65
N VAL A 87 -5.48 -2.99 -5.80
CA VAL A 87 -5.39 -2.24 -7.06
C VAL A 87 -6.08 -0.87 -6.93
N ALA A 88 -7.27 -0.83 -6.34
CA ALA A 88 -8.00 0.41 -6.06
C ALA A 88 -7.22 1.33 -5.10
N ARG A 89 -6.53 0.78 -4.09
CA ARG A 89 -5.68 1.54 -3.16
C ARG A 89 -4.50 2.18 -3.88
N HIS A 90 -3.80 1.46 -4.75
CA HIS A 90 -2.75 2.04 -5.58
C HIS A 90 -3.29 3.21 -6.43
N MET A 91 -4.42 3.02 -7.13
CA MET A 91 -5.02 4.08 -7.95
C MET A 91 -5.35 5.34 -7.12
N LEU A 92 -5.89 5.18 -5.91
CA LEU A 92 -6.17 6.28 -4.99
C LEU A 92 -4.89 6.94 -4.46
N ILE A 93 -3.89 6.15 -4.04
CA ILE A 93 -2.60 6.62 -3.54
C ILE A 93 -1.86 7.43 -4.60
N PHE A 94 -1.79 6.94 -5.84
CA PHE A 94 -1.14 7.67 -6.94
C PHE A 94 -1.93 8.90 -7.37
N SER A 95 -3.26 8.85 -7.36
CA SER A 95 -4.09 10.05 -7.60
C SER A 95 -3.86 11.15 -6.55
N LEU A 96 -3.55 10.77 -5.30
CA LEU A 96 -3.18 11.71 -4.24
C LEU A 96 -1.72 12.20 -4.37
N ALA A 97 -0.77 11.29 -4.59
CA ALA A 97 0.65 11.62 -4.70
C ALA A 97 0.94 12.57 -5.88
N LEU A 98 0.32 12.30 -7.03
CA LEU A 98 0.46 13.03 -8.28
C LEU A 98 -0.52 14.21 -8.44
N GLU A 99 -1.28 14.58 -7.40
CA GLU A 99 -2.22 15.70 -7.47
C GLU A 99 -1.48 17.02 -7.74
N GLU A 100 -2.14 17.99 -8.37
CA GLU A 100 -1.52 19.30 -8.63
C GLU A 100 -1.22 20.05 -7.31
N PRO A 101 0.00 20.58 -7.09
CA PRO A 101 0.34 21.40 -5.91
C PRO A 101 -0.62 22.56 -5.65
N GLU A 102 -1.23 23.08 -6.71
CA GLU A 102 -2.21 24.16 -6.70
C GLU A 102 -3.57 23.75 -6.11
N LYS A 103 -3.91 22.45 -6.12
CA LYS A 103 -5.16 21.92 -5.54
C LYS A 103 -4.99 21.40 -4.11
N MET A 104 -3.84 20.81 -3.80
CA MET A 104 -3.54 20.28 -2.48
C MET A 104 -2.06 20.49 -2.13
N GLY A 105 -1.84 21.32 -1.10
CA GLY A 105 -0.50 21.66 -0.62
C GLY A 105 0.25 20.46 -0.06
N LEU A 106 1.59 20.50 -0.13
CA LEU A 106 2.47 19.37 0.18
C LEU A 106 2.21 18.75 1.56
N GLN A 107 2.03 19.56 2.61
CA GLN A 107 1.73 19.07 3.95
C GLN A 107 0.34 18.43 4.05
N GLU A 108 -0.70 19.04 3.48
CA GLU A 108 -2.05 18.44 3.49
C GLU A 108 -2.05 17.10 2.77
N ARG A 109 -1.29 16.99 1.68
CA ARG A 109 -1.11 15.77 0.89
C ARG A 109 -0.40 14.68 1.69
N SER A 110 0.72 14.97 2.35
CA SER A 110 1.45 13.97 3.14
C SER A 110 0.63 13.52 4.36
N GLU A 111 -0.03 14.43 5.08
CA GLU A 111 -0.94 14.06 6.17
C GLU A 111 -2.12 13.20 5.69
N THR A 112 -2.74 13.56 4.55
CA THR A 112 -3.84 12.80 3.94
C THR A 112 -3.39 11.40 3.53
N PHE A 113 -2.18 11.26 2.98
CA PHE A 113 -1.63 9.96 2.61
C PHE A 113 -1.47 9.06 3.83
N LEU A 114 -0.88 9.55 4.92
CA LEU A 114 -0.66 8.75 6.12
C LEU A 114 -1.97 8.22 6.73
N GLU A 115 -3.01 9.03 6.73
CA GLU A 115 -4.34 8.59 7.18
C GLU A 115 -4.96 7.53 6.26
N VAL A 116 -4.96 7.74 4.93
CA VAL A 116 -5.55 6.80 3.97
C VAL A 116 -4.78 5.48 3.92
N TRP A 117 -3.46 5.55 4.02
CA TRP A 117 -2.56 4.41 3.95
C TRP A 117 -2.57 3.60 5.26
N GLY A 118 -2.30 4.22 6.40
CA GLY A 118 -1.99 3.52 7.66
C GLY A 118 -3.08 3.51 8.75
N ASN A 119 -4.14 4.31 8.65
CA ASN A 119 -5.15 4.43 9.72
C ASN A 119 -6.48 3.72 9.42
N ALA A 120 -6.99 3.00 10.40
CA ALA A 120 -8.35 2.43 10.43
C ALA A 120 -9.47 3.48 10.48
N LEU A 121 -9.20 4.63 11.10
CA LEU A 121 -10.14 5.73 11.28
C LEU A 121 -9.52 7.02 10.73
N LEU A 122 -10.34 7.81 10.04
CA LEU A 122 -9.97 9.04 9.35
C LEU A 122 -10.59 10.26 10.03
N ARG A 123 -9.99 11.43 9.81
CA ARG A 123 -10.66 12.71 9.98
C ARG A 123 -11.80 12.87 8.96
N PRO A 124 -12.90 13.61 9.27
CA PRO A 124 -13.99 13.85 8.33
C PRO A 124 -13.57 14.45 6.98
N GLN A 125 -12.57 15.34 6.97
CA GLN A 125 -12.00 15.94 5.75
C GLN A 125 -11.33 14.89 4.84
N VAL A 126 -10.47 14.04 5.41
CA VAL A 126 -9.79 12.97 4.67
C VAL A 126 -10.81 11.94 4.16
N ALA A 127 -11.83 11.61 4.96
CA ALA A 127 -12.92 10.74 4.51
C ALA A 127 -13.76 11.39 3.38
N ALA A 128 -13.92 12.72 3.35
CA ALA A 128 -14.58 13.41 2.23
C ALA A 128 -13.71 13.38 0.95
N PHE A 129 -12.40 13.58 1.06
CA PHE A 129 -11.45 13.41 -0.04
C PHE A 129 -11.51 11.99 -0.64
N VAL A 130 -11.45 10.95 0.20
CA VAL A 130 -11.56 9.55 -0.24
C VAL A 130 -12.87 9.31 -1.00
N ARG A 131 -14.00 9.84 -0.51
CA ARG A 131 -15.29 9.69 -1.20
C ARG A 131 -15.29 10.38 -2.57
N ALA A 132 -14.78 11.60 -2.66
CA ALA A 132 -14.73 12.37 -3.91
C ALA A 132 -13.82 11.72 -4.96
N GLN A 133 -12.63 11.25 -4.57
CA GLN A 133 -11.73 10.54 -5.48
C GLN A 133 -12.26 9.17 -5.88
N ALA A 134 -12.87 8.41 -4.96
CA ALA A 134 -13.50 7.14 -5.30
C ALA A 134 -14.69 7.32 -6.27
N ASP A 135 -15.53 8.33 -6.05
CA ASP A 135 -16.64 8.69 -6.95
C ASP A 135 -16.14 9.10 -8.36
N ARG A 136 -15.02 9.82 -8.44
CA ARG A 136 -14.33 10.10 -9.71
C ARG A 136 -13.79 8.83 -10.37
N LEU A 137 -13.05 8.00 -9.64
CA LEU A 137 -12.42 6.78 -10.19
C LEU A 137 -13.46 5.75 -10.64
N ALA A 138 -14.59 5.61 -9.92
CA ALA A 138 -15.72 4.79 -10.34
C ALA A 138 -16.21 5.17 -11.75
N ARG A 139 -16.34 6.46 -12.06
CA ARG A 139 -16.75 6.91 -13.41
C ARG A 139 -15.68 6.75 -14.49
N LEU A 140 -14.41 6.53 -14.13
CA LEU A 140 -13.31 6.41 -15.10
C LEU A 140 -12.99 4.95 -15.45
N VAL A 141 -13.10 4.01 -14.51
CA VAL A 141 -12.75 2.60 -14.74
C VAL A 141 -13.51 1.95 -15.93
N PRO A 142 -14.81 2.22 -16.16
CA PRO A 142 -15.54 1.72 -17.34
C PRO A 142 -15.19 2.40 -18.67
N GLU A 143 -14.43 3.51 -18.65
CA GLU A 143 -14.23 4.43 -19.77
C GLU A 143 -12.73 4.54 -20.16
N PRO A 144 -12.13 3.52 -20.83
CA PRO A 144 -10.67 3.43 -21.01
C PRO A 144 -10.02 4.65 -21.67
N HIS A 145 -10.68 5.27 -22.65
CA HIS A 145 -10.17 6.46 -23.33
C HIS A 145 -10.09 7.66 -22.37
N ARG A 146 -11.17 7.93 -21.62
CA ARG A 146 -11.23 9.02 -20.64
C ARG A 146 -10.31 8.79 -19.44
N LEU A 147 -10.10 7.52 -19.07
CA LEU A 147 -9.11 7.13 -18.06
C LEU A 147 -7.69 7.41 -18.54
N ALA A 148 -7.33 7.05 -19.76
CA ALA A 148 -6.02 7.34 -20.34
C ALA A 148 -5.76 8.86 -20.51
N GLU A 149 -6.78 9.63 -20.89
CA GLU A 149 -6.70 11.11 -20.96
C GLU A 149 -6.44 11.74 -19.58
N GLN A 150 -7.12 11.29 -18.53
CA GLN A 150 -7.06 11.91 -17.21
C GLN A 150 -5.98 11.32 -16.27
N LEU A 151 -5.53 10.11 -16.53
CA LEU A 151 -4.54 9.37 -15.75
C LEU A 151 -3.57 8.68 -16.74
N PRO A 152 -2.79 9.43 -17.54
CA PRO A 152 -1.94 8.87 -18.60
C PRO A 152 -0.88 7.90 -18.07
N TRP A 153 -0.51 8.02 -16.79
CA TRP A 153 0.38 7.09 -16.08
C TRP A 153 -0.26 5.73 -15.77
N LEU A 154 -1.56 5.52 -15.99
CA LEU A 154 -2.31 4.33 -15.59
C LEU A 154 -2.79 3.50 -16.78
N SER A 155 -2.53 2.20 -16.74
CA SER A 155 -2.99 1.24 -17.74
C SER A 155 -3.77 0.08 -17.09
N LEU A 156 -5.07 -0.01 -17.39
CA LEU A 156 -5.97 -1.11 -17.00
C LEU A 156 -6.28 -2.07 -18.16
N SER A 157 -5.59 -1.93 -19.30
CA SER A 157 -5.90 -2.66 -20.54
C SER A 157 -5.75 -4.18 -20.43
N ALA A 158 -4.86 -4.65 -19.55
CA ALA A 158 -4.66 -6.08 -19.32
C ALA A 158 -5.80 -6.72 -18.49
N LEU A 159 -6.54 -5.94 -17.69
CA LEU A 159 -7.61 -6.44 -16.81
C LEU A 159 -8.85 -6.90 -17.61
N LYS A 160 -9.42 -8.04 -17.23
CA LYS A 160 -10.67 -8.56 -17.79
C LYS A 160 -11.81 -7.60 -17.47
N PHE A 161 -12.85 -7.56 -18.30
CA PHE A 161 -14.03 -6.71 -18.08
C PHE A 161 -14.64 -6.90 -16.67
N ARG A 162 -14.86 -8.16 -16.26
CA ARG A 162 -15.34 -8.50 -14.91
C ARG A 162 -14.45 -7.97 -13.77
N GLU A 163 -13.14 -7.86 -13.98
CA GLU A 163 -12.23 -7.29 -12.98
C GLU A 163 -12.38 -5.77 -12.91
N ARG A 164 -12.59 -5.10 -14.05
CA ARG A 164 -12.91 -3.67 -14.10
C ARG A 164 -14.29 -3.36 -13.49
N ASP A 165 -15.31 -4.19 -13.74
CA ASP A 165 -16.64 -4.05 -13.12
C ASP A 165 -16.57 -4.18 -11.59
N ALA A 166 -15.79 -5.15 -11.09
CA ALA A 166 -15.58 -5.37 -9.67
C ALA A 166 -14.73 -4.25 -9.03
N LEU A 167 -13.74 -3.72 -9.75
CA LEU A 167 -12.94 -2.57 -9.33
C LEU A 167 -13.81 -1.30 -9.23
N GLU A 168 -14.73 -1.09 -10.17
CA GLU A 168 -15.73 -0.02 -10.11
C GLU A 168 -16.64 -0.18 -8.87
N ALA A 169 -17.07 -1.41 -8.56
CA ALA A 169 -17.88 -1.69 -7.37
C ALA A 169 -17.14 -1.37 -6.05
N VAL A 170 -15.83 -1.61 -5.98
CA VAL A 170 -14.99 -1.20 -4.83
C VAL A 170 -15.03 0.32 -4.66
N PHE A 171 -14.83 1.07 -5.74
CA PHE A 171 -14.88 2.54 -5.70
C PHE A 171 -16.28 3.08 -5.33
N ARG A 172 -17.36 2.51 -5.86
CA ARG A 172 -18.74 2.88 -5.46
C ARG A 172 -18.99 2.68 -3.96
N PHE A 173 -18.48 1.60 -3.38
CA PHE A 173 -18.56 1.34 -1.94
C PHE A 173 -17.77 2.38 -1.13
N TRP A 174 -16.56 2.75 -1.55
CA TRP A 174 -15.76 3.80 -0.91
C TRP A 174 -16.42 5.18 -1.00
N ALA A 175 -17.01 5.52 -2.15
CA ALA A 175 -17.70 6.78 -2.43
C ALA A 175 -18.89 7.06 -1.49
N GLY A 176 -19.58 6.00 -1.04
CA GLY A 176 -20.78 6.13 -0.20
C GLY A 176 -22.05 5.50 -0.78
N GLY A 177 -21.97 4.80 -1.92
CA GLY A 177 -23.15 4.28 -2.63
C GLY A 177 -24.00 3.28 -1.83
N GLU A 178 -23.42 2.61 -0.83
CA GLU A 178 -24.13 1.76 0.12
C GLU A 178 -24.38 2.51 1.45
N LYS A 179 -25.63 2.44 1.93
CA LYS A 179 -26.25 3.34 2.93
C LYS A 179 -25.46 3.48 4.24
N GLY A 180 -24.80 4.63 4.42
CA GLY A 180 -24.35 5.12 5.72
C GLY A 180 -23.13 4.40 6.33
N PRO A 181 -22.68 4.83 7.54
CA PRO A 181 -21.50 4.27 8.21
C PRO A 181 -21.71 2.83 8.75
N GLU A 182 -22.95 2.35 8.85
CA GLU A 182 -23.27 1.02 9.38
C GLU A 182 -22.74 -0.14 8.54
N VAL A 183 -22.52 0.08 7.23
CA VAL A 183 -22.03 -0.95 6.29
C VAL A 183 -20.58 -1.36 6.56
N PHE A 184 -19.80 -0.54 7.30
CA PHE A 184 -18.41 -0.86 7.63
C PHE A 184 -18.02 -0.35 9.03
N PRO A 185 -18.41 -1.06 10.10
CA PRO A 185 -18.15 -0.67 11.48
C PRO A 185 -16.69 -1.01 11.88
N MET A 186 -15.73 -0.29 11.30
CA MET A 186 -14.29 -0.60 11.36
C MET A 186 -13.77 -0.87 12.78
N SER A 187 -14.14 -0.05 13.78
CA SER A 187 -13.71 -0.26 15.17
C SER A 187 -14.19 -1.60 15.76
N ARG A 188 -15.38 -2.07 15.39
CA ARG A 188 -15.90 -3.40 15.81
C ARG A 188 -15.19 -4.53 15.08
N LEU A 189 -14.86 -4.33 13.80
CA LEU A 189 -14.11 -5.31 13.00
C LEU A 189 -12.67 -5.47 13.53
N TRP A 190 -12.01 -4.37 13.88
CA TRP A 190 -10.70 -4.35 14.51
C TRP A 190 -10.72 -5.07 15.88
N ASP A 191 -11.65 -4.70 16.76
CA ASP A 191 -11.82 -5.34 18.08
C ASP A 191 -12.09 -6.84 17.97
N SER A 192 -12.96 -7.25 17.03
CA SER A 192 -13.24 -8.66 16.75
C SER A 192 -11.98 -9.42 16.29
N ARG A 193 -11.14 -8.82 15.44
CA ARG A 193 -9.85 -9.40 15.04
C ARG A 193 -8.89 -9.53 16.23
N LEU A 194 -8.76 -8.48 17.05
CA LEU A 194 -7.91 -8.50 18.26
C LEU A 194 -8.33 -9.62 19.23
N ARG A 195 -9.64 -9.74 19.52
CA ARG A 195 -10.18 -10.80 20.40
C ARG A 195 -9.88 -12.19 19.86
N HIS A 196 -10.07 -12.41 18.56
CA HIS A 196 -9.77 -13.70 17.94
C HIS A 196 -8.28 -14.04 17.96
N TYR A 197 -7.41 -13.08 17.64
CA TYR A 197 -5.95 -13.26 17.59
C TYR A 197 -5.33 -13.48 18.97
N LEU A 198 -5.72 -12.68 19.97
CA LEU A 198 -5.17 -12.75 21.32
C LEU A 198 -5.83 -13.85 22.19
N GLY A 199 -7.09 -14.19 21.92
CA GLY A 199 -7.87 -15.13 22.73
C GLY A 199 -7.91 -14.68 24.19
N SER A 200 -7.55 -15.58 25.12
CA SER A 200 -7.48 -15.29 26.56
C SER A 200 -6.47 -14.20 26.94
N ARG A 201 -5.55 -13.81 26.04
CA ARG A 201 -4.60 -12.70 26.27
C ARG A 201 -5.18 -11.32 25.94
N TYR A 202 -6.43 -11.23 25.47
CA TYR A 202 -7.04 -9.95 25.05
C TYR A 202 -7.12 -8.91 26.19
N ASP A 203 -7.37 -9.33 27.43
CA ASP A 203 -7.42 -8.40 28.57
C ASP A 203 -6.01 -7.91 28.96
N ALA A 204 -4.99 -8.72 28.68
CA ALA A 204 -3.56 -8.39 28.85
C ALA A 204 -2.91 -7.77 27.59
N ARG A 205 -3.69 -7.39 26.56
CA ARG A 205 -3.18 -7.00 25.22
C ARG A 205 -2.12 -5.89 25.19
N ARG A 206 -2.11 -5.00 26.21
CA ARG A 206 -1.10 -3.95 26.34
C ARG A 206 0.28 -4.55 26.62
N GLY A 207 0.37 -5.48 27.57
CA GLY A 207 1.61 -6.21 27.85
C GLY A 207 2.05 -7.10 26.69
N VAL A 208 1.12 -7.70 25.94
CA VAL A 208 1.44 -8.42 24.70
C VAL A 208 2.04 -7.47 23.66
N SER A 209 1.45 -6.30 23.46
CA SER A 209 1.95 -5.30 22.50
C SER A 209 3.31 -4.71 22.92
N ASP A 210 3.55 -4.54 24.22
CA ASP A 210 4.87 -4.16 24.74
C ASP A 210 5.93 -5.21 24.44
N TRP A 211 5.62 -6.47 24.72
CA TRP A 211 6.53 -7.58 24.48
C TRP A 211 6.81 -7.77 22.97
N ASP A 212 5.78 -7.69 22.13
CA ASP A 212 5.90 -7.72 20.68
C ASP A 212 6.79 -6.59 20.13
N LEU A 213 6.68 -5.38 20.69
CA LEU A 213 7.51 -4.25 20.28
C LEU A 213 8.98 -4.46 20.66
N HIS A 214 9.26 -4.66 21.95
CA HIS A 214 10.63 -4.66 22.46
C HIS A 214 11.40 -5.93 22.09
N MET A 215 10.77 -7.10 22.15
CA MET A 215 11.44 -8.41 21.97
C MET A 215 11.40 -8.93 20.52
N LYS A 216 10.86 -8.13 19.59
CA LYS A 216 10.81 -8.49 18.16
C LYS A 216 11.11 -7.32 17.26
N LEU A 217 10.32 -6.25 17.30
CA LEU A 217 10.53 -5.12 16.38
C LEU A 217 11.84 -4.36 16.71
N HIS A 218 12.06 -4.02 17.97
CA HIS A 218 13.29 -3.33 18.41
C HIS A 218 14.55 -4.19 18.24
N ASP A 219 14.49 -5.46 18.61
CA ASP A 219 15.60 -6.41 18.43
C ASP A 219 15.93 -6.64 16.96
N ARG A 220 14.94 -6.58 16.06
CA ARG A 220 15.14 -6.63 14.61
C ARG A 220 15.47 -5.28 13.98
N GLY A 221 15.73 -4.24 14.76
CA GLY A 221 16.27 -2.94 14.31
C GLY A 221 15.29 -1.77 14.32
N ALA A 222 13.98 -2.01 14.46
CA ALA A 222 12.95 -0.97 14.40
C ALA A 222 12.78 -0.18 15.72
N ARG A 223 13.90 0.22 16.35
CA ARG A 223 13.95 0.87 17.68
C ARG A 223 13.24 2.22 17.74
N VAL A 224 13.11 2.91 16.61
CA VAL A 224 12.41 4.20 16.47
C VAL A 224 10.89 4.09 16.62
N ILE A 225 10.31 2.88 16.52
CA ILE A 225 8.88 2.67 16.80
C ILE A 225 8.66 2.83 18.31
N HIS A 226 7.98 3.90 18.70
CA HIS A 226 7.80 4.25 20.11
C HIS A 226 6.60 3.52 20.74
N THR A 227 6.74 3.14 22.01
CA THR A 227 5.74 2.35 22.76
C THR A 227 4.34 2.98 22.77
N ARG A 228 4.24 4.32 22.74
CA ARG A 228 2.95 5.02 22.73
C ARG A 228 2.21 4.91 21.40
N GLU A 229 2.90 5.07 20.27
CA GLU A 229 2.30 4.95 18.93
C GLU A 229 1.93 3.49 18.61
N PHE A 230 2.81 2.54 18.95
CA PHE A 230 2.54 1.12 18.71
C PHE A 230 1.36 0.60 19.53
N ARG A 231 1.28 0.92 20.84
CA ARG A 231 0.11 0.59 21.67
C ARG A 231 -1.17 1.23 21.15
N ARG A 232 -1.11 2.51 20.75
CA ARG A 232 -2.27 3.25 20.20
C ARG A 232 -2.80 2.55 18.95
N TRP A 233 -1.93 2.23 18.01
CA TRP A 233 -2.26 1.49 16.81
C TRP A 233 -2.81 0.08 17.10
N ARG A 234 -2.19 -0.68 18.02
CA ARG A 234 -2.71 -2.00 18.43
C ARG A 234 -4.12 -1.91 19.02
N ASP A 235 -4.38 -0.93 19.89
CA ASP A 235 -5.71 -0.75 20.52
C ASP A 235 -6.79 -0.22 19.55
N THR A 236 -6.47 0.57 18.51
CA THR A 236 -7.49 1.29 17.70
C THR A 236 -7.36 1.20 16.18
N GLY A 237 -6.24 0.70 15.66
CA GLY A 237 -5.88 0.73 14.25
C GLY A 237 -5.46 2.10 13.71
N VAL A 238 -5.29 3.12 14.56
CA VAL A 238 -4.77 4.45 14.17
C VAL A 238 -3.27 4.51 14.45
N ALA A 239 -2.46 4.54 13.39
CA ALA A 239 -1.00 4.62 13.46
C ALA A 239 -0.52 6.08 13.57
N PHE A 240 -1.00 6.93 12.66
CA PHE A 240 -0.55 8.31 12.50
C PHE A 240 -1.58 9.29 13.07
N GLU A 241 -1.37 9.69 14.33
CA GLU A 241 -2.24 10.58 15.09
C GLU A 241 -1.72 12.04 15.00
N LEU A 242 -1.93 12.64 13.83
CA LEU A 242 -1.38 13.95 13.43
C LEU A 242 -2.18 15.14 13.99
N ARG A 243 -3.31 14.88 14.64
CA ARG A 243 -4.25 15.83 15.26
C ARG A 243 -4.85 15.19 16.52
N ASP A 244 -5.72 15.90 17.23
CA ASP A 244 -6.38 15.40 18.44
C ASP A 244 -7.07 14.04 18.24
N SER A 245 -6.93 13.16 19.24
CA SER A 245 -7.44 11.79 19.20
C SER A 245 -8.94 11.64 18.93
N SER A 246 -9.74 12.66 19.24
CA SER A 246 -11.19 12.71 19.01
C SER A 246 -11.55 12.97 17.53
N ALA A 247 -10.62 13.48 16.73
CA ALA A 247 -10.85 13.77 15.31
C ALA A 247 -10.97 12.50 14.45
N TYR A 248 -10.44 11.37 14.93
CA TYR A 248 -10.38 10.09 14.21
C TYR A 248 -11.57 9.18 14.53
N HIS A 249 -12.70 9.39 13.85
CA HIS A 249 -13.94 8.65 14.10
C HIS A 249 -14.67 8.17 12.85
N VAL A 250 -14.21 8.50 11.64
CA VAL A 250 -14.85 8.05 10.39
C VAL A 250 -14.14 6.79 9.86
N PRO A 251 -14.84 5.67 9.57
CA PRO A 251 -14.21 4.46 9.06
C PRO A 251 -13.41 4.65 7.76
N ASN A 252 -12.15 4.19 7.73
CA ASN A 252 -11.37 4.10 6.50
C ASN A 252 -11.87 2.93 5.63
N ARG A 253 -12.83 3.21 4.74
CA ARG A 253 -13.39 2.21 3.81
C ARG A 253 -12.35 1.59 2.87
N THR A 254 -11.21 2.23 2.67
CA THR A 254 -10.14 1.72 1.78
C THR A 254 -9.41 0.50 2.34
N LEU A 255 -9.62 0.19 3.62
CA LEU A 255 -9.11 -1.02 4.29
C LEU A 255 -10.17 -2.15 4.37
N ALA A 256 -11.34 -1.95 3.76
CA ALA A 256 -12.33 -3.01 3.64
C ALA A 256 -11.90 -4.04 2.58
N SER A 257 -12.13 -5.32 2.86
CA SER A 257 -11.87 -6.43 1.93
C SER A 257 -13.00 -7.46 1.98
N GLY A 258 -13.32 -8.05 0.83
CA GLY A 258 -14.26 -9.17 0.73
C GLY A 258 -13.61 -10.50 1.09
N ARG A 259 -14.32 -11.34 1.86
CA ARG A 259 -13.95 -12.75 2.07
C ARG A 259 -15.17 -13.65 2.02
N LEU A 260 -15.05 -14.79 1.35
CA LEU A 260 -16.04 -15.87 1.46
C LEU A 260 -15.85 -16.59 2.81
N LEU A 261 -16.86 -16.52 3.67
CA LEU A 261 -16.93 -17.23 4.94
C LEU A 261 -17.91 -18.40 4.80
N SER A 262 -17.63 -19.52 5.48
CA SER A 262 -18.63 -20.58 5.61
C SER A 262 -19.55 -20.28 6.79
N HIS A 263 -20.86 -20.27 6.56
CA HIS A 263 -21.88 -20.04 7.56
C HIS A 263 -22.97 -21.10 7.39
N HIS A 264 -23.14 -21.98 8.38
CA HIS A 264 -24.02 -23.17 8.30
C HIS A 264 -23.82 -24.03 7.04
N GLY A 265 -22.59 -24.13 6.53
CA GLY A 265 -22.24 -24.91 5.33
C GLY A 265 -22.32 -24.11 4.02
N GLU A 266 -23.03 -22.99 3.98
CA GLU A 266 -23.09 -22.11 2.81
C GLU A 266 -21.89 -21.15 2.76
N ARG A 267 -21.46 -20.71 1.56
CA ARG A 267 -20.41 -19.70 1.41
C ARG A 267 -21.01 -18.31 1.23
N VAL A 268 -20.95 -17.50 2.28
CA VAL A 268 -21.45 -16.12 2.30
C VAL A 268 -20.30 -15.13 2.07
N ALA A 269 -20.48 -14.18 1.16
CA ALA A 269 -19.53 -13.09 0.97
C ALA A 269 -19.67 -12.04 2.09
N ALA A 270 -18.66 -11.92 2.95
CA ALA A 270 -18.61 -10.95 4.03
C ALA A 270 -17.54 -9.89 3.75
N ARG A 271 -17.94 -8.61 3.78
CA ARG A 271 -17.00 -7.48 3.76
C ARG A 271 -16.54 -7.18 5.19
N GLY A 272 -15.23 -7.11 5.40
CA GLY A 272 -14.64 -6.90 6.73
C GLY A 272 -13.26 -6.28 6.65
N TYR A 273 -12.58 -6.18 7.78
CA TYR A 273 -11.15 -5.91 7.82
C TYR A 273 -10.41 -7.23 8.01
N TRP A 274 -9.59 -7.65 7.04
CA TRP A 274 -8.88 -8.93 7.07
C TRP A 274 -7.35 -8.78 7.09
N GLY A 275 -6.84 -7.56 7.30
CA GLY A 275 -5.41 -7.27 7.29
C GLY A 275 -4.74 -7.34 8.66
N ASP A 276 -3.53 -6.75 8.69
CA ASP A 276 -2.57 -6.81 9.78
C ASP A 276 -3.00 -5.99 11.01
N ILE A 277 -3.04 -6.65 12.15
CA ILE A 277 -3.26 -6.07 13.47
C ILE A 277 -2.04 -6.24 14.39
N ALA A 278 -0.95 -6.83 13.92
CA ALA A 278 0.21 -7.23 14.73
C ALA A 278 1.51 -6.44 14.46
N THR A 279 1.84 -6.13 13.20
CA THR A 279 3.14 -5.53 12.83
C THR A 279 3.05 -4.01 12.62
N GLY A 280 2.07 -3.58 11.84
CA GLY A 280 1.76 -2.18 11.59
C GLY A 280 2.59 -1.53 10.49
N PRO A 281 2.17 -0.33 10.04
CA PRO A 281 2.73 0.34 8.87
C PRO A 281 4.12 0.96 9.10
N PHE A 282 4.55 1.11 10.35
CA PHE A 282 5.71 1.92 10.76
C PHE A 282 7.03 1.58 10.05
N VAL A 283 7.21 0.34 9.60
CA VAL A 283 8.45 -0.13 8.94
C VAL A 283 8.64 0.45 7.54
N ALA A 284 7.56 0.70 6.78
CA ALA A 284 7.68 0.99 5.35
C ALA A 284 8.34 2.36 5.03
N PHE A 285 8.15 3.34 5.92
CA PHE A 285 8.68 4.70 5.78
C PHE A 285 9.31 5.27 7.06
N GLY A 286 9.28 4.54 8.18
CA GLY A 286 9.57 5.10 9.51
C GLY A 286 10.84 4.63 10.18
N ILE A 287 11.55 3.61 9.66
CA ILE A 287 12.76 3.04 10.30
C ILE A 287 14.09 3.38 9.60
N GLU A 288 14.02 3.94 8.40
CA GLU A 288 15.15 4.43 7.61
C GLU A 288 14.81 5.87 7.17
N ALA A 289 15.81 6.72 6.97
CA ALA A 289 15.65 8.09 6.49
C ALA A 289 16.88 8.54 5.71
N ASP A 290 16.69 9.39 4.70
CA ASP A 290 17.82 9.99 3.96
C ASP A 290 18.48 11.11 4.78
N ASP A 291 17.72 11.76 5.68
CA ASP A 291 18.27 12.65 6.72
C ASP A 291 18.62 11.85 7.99
N GLU A 292 19.88 11.44 8.08
CA GLU A 292 20.50 10.81 9.26
C GLU A 292 20.31 11.59 10.57
N SER A 293 19.97 12.89 10.53
CA SER A 293 19.66 13.67 11.72
C SER A 293 18.40 13.18 12.45
N LEU A 294 17.48 12.55 11.72
CA LEU A 294 16.24 11.96 12.25
C LEU A 294 16.48 10.64 12.97
N LEU A 295 17.52 9.88 12.59
CA LEU A 295 17.88 8.59 13.21
C LEU A 295 18.73 8.75 14.48
N ARG A 296 19.01 9.99 14.90
CA ARG A 296 19.81 10.28 16.10
C ARG A 296 19.18 9.74 17.37
N THR A 297 20.04 9.29 18.28
CA THR A 297 19.65 8.89 19.64
C THR A 297 20.22 9.88 20.68
N SER A 298 19.51 9.99 21.81
CA SER A 298 19.93 10.72 23.00
C SER A 298 19.68 9.82 24.21
N ASN A 299 20.68 9.64 25.07
CA ASN A 299 20.64 8.70 26.20
C ASN A 299 20.20 7.27 25.80
N GLY A 300 20.60 6.80 24.61
CA GLY A 300 20.23 5.49 24.07
C GLY A 300 18.79 5.36 23.57
N GLN A 301 18.00 6.45 23.57
CA GLN A 301 16.64 6.50 23.04
C GLN A 301 16.58 7.31 21.73
N PRO A 302 15.79 6.92 20.74
CA PRO A 302 15.55 7.74 19.54
C PRO A 302 15.04 9.14 19.88
N VAL A 303 15.59 10.15 19.20
CA VAL A 303 15.10 11.55 19.30
C VAL A 303 13.80 11.74 18.52
N LYS A 304 13.58 10.92 17.49
CA LYS A 304 12.38 10.92 16.64
C LYS A 304 11.68 9.57 16.68
N THR A 305 10.35 9.64 16.63
CA THR A 305 9.45 8.48 16.52
C THR A 305 9.31 8.03 15.07
N ALA A 306 8.88 6.78 14.86
CA ALA A 306 8.63 6.26 13.51
C ALA A 306 7.55 7.07 12.77
N SER A 307 6.57 7.63 13.48
CA SER A 307 5.59 8.56 12.90
C SER A 307 6.20 9.86 12.39
N GLU A 308 7.11 10.50 13.15
CA GLU A 308 7.78 11.72 12.71
C GLU A 308 8.70 11.48 11.51
N ILE A 309 9.46 10.37 11.54
CA ILE A 309 10.33 9.96 10.43
C ILE A 309 9.49 9.68 9.18
N THR A 310 8.40 8.92 9.33
CA THR A 310 7.44 8.64 8.25
C THR A 310 6.84 9.92 7.66
N GLN A 311 6.43 10.88 8.50
CA GLN A 311 5.87 12.15 8.04
C GLN A 311 6.90 12.98 7.27
N HIS A 312 8.16 13.03 7.73
CA HIS A 312 9.24 13.68 6.98
C HIS A 312 9.45 12.97 5.63
N ASN A 313 9.77 11.68 5.65
CA ASN A 313 10.09 10.90 4.45
C ASN A 313 9.00 10.96 3.37
N VAL A 314 7.71 10.86 3.74
CA VAL A 314 6.60 11.00 2.78
C VAL A 314 6.47 12.44 2.24
N THR A 315 6.76 13.44 3.06
CA THR A 315 6.75 14.85 2.64
C THR A 315 7.88 15.15 1.66
N GLU A 316 9.08 14.63 1.90
CA GLU A 316 10.21 14.72 0.96
C GLU A 316 9.90 13.96 -0.34
N LEU A 317 9.41 12.72 -0.23
CA LEU A 317 9.00 11.89 -1.38
C LEU A 317 8.02 12.64 -2.28
N PHE A 318 6.95 13.22 -1.72
CA PHE A 318 5.97 13.96 -2.50
C PHE A 318 6.51 15.28 -3.08
N ARG A 319 7.55 15.88 -2.49
CA ARG A 319 8.20 17.05 -3.10
C ARG A 319 8.99 16.65 -4.34
N GLU A 320 9.78 15.59 -4.26
CA GLU A 320 10.57 15.09 -5.40
C GLU A 320 9.65 14.58 -6.53
N VAL A 321 8.61 13.81 -6.19
CA VAL A 321 7.60 13.34 -7.16
C VAL A 321 6.85 14.50 -7.84
N ALA A 322 6.59 15.62 -7.13
CA ALA A 322 6.01 16.81 -7.74
C ALA A 322 7.01 17.64 -8.58
N GLY A 323 8.32 17.42 -8.40
CA GLY A 323 9.38 17.95 -9.24
C GLY A 323 9.62 17.15 -10.52
N TRP A 324 9.28 15.86 -10.52
CA TRP A 324 9.38 14.97 -11.69
C TRP A 324 8.68 15.55 -12.92
N GLY A 325 9.32 15.42 -14.09
CA GLY A 325 8.76 15.87 -15.37
C GLY A 325 8.82 17.38 -15.60
N ARG A 326 9.22 18.20 -14.61
CA ARG A 326 9.63 19.59 -14.86
C ARG A 326 11.04 19.58 -15.45
N PRO A 327 11.31 20.25 -16.59
CA PRO A 327 12.67 20.40 -17.09
C PRO A 327 13.52 21.12 -16.04
N THR A 328 14.62 20.50 -15.61
CA THR A 328 15.58 21.10 -14.70
C THR A 328 16.16 22.35 -15.37
N ALA A 329 15.75 23.54 -14.92
CA ALA A 329 16.16 24.82 -15.48
C ALA A 329 17.59 25.20 -15.06
N ASN A 330 18.58 24.37 -15.41
CA ASN A 330 19.99 24.58 -15.11
C ASN A 330 20.78 24.87 -16.39
N HIS A 331 21.24 26.13 -16.47
CA HIS A 331 22.39 26.60 -17.25
C HIS A 331 22.35 26.43 -18.78
N GLY A 332 21.59 27.32 -19.42
CA GLY A 332 21.80 27.74 -20.81
C GLY A 332 21.27 29.16 -21.01
N THR A 333 22.11 30.07 -21.49
CA THR A 333 21.75 31.48 -21.77
C THR A 333 20.60 31.52 -22.80
N PRO A 334 19.59 32.41 -22.67
CA PRO A 334 18.52 32.51 -23.66
C PRO A 334 19.02 33.19 -24.94
N GLU A 335 19.62 32.41 -25.85
CA GLU A 335 19.76 32.86 -27.24
C GLU A 335 18.38 32.89 -27.92
N GLN A 336 18.02 34.06 -28.43
CA GLN A 336 16.79 34.27 -29.16
C GLN A 336 16.90 33.65 -30.56
N VAL A 337 16.22 32.53 -30.80
CA VAL A 337 16.01 32.04 -32.16
C VAL A 337 14.66 32.54 -32.67
N HIS A 338 14.70 33.50 -33.59
CA HIS A 338 13.54 33.93 -34.37
C HIS A 338 13.19 32.88 -35.43
N GLY A 339 11.92 32.80 -35.83
CA GLY A 339 11.51 32.18 -37.10
C GLY A 339 10.36 31.19 -36.98
N GLU A 340 9.11 31.68 -37.00
CA GLU A 340 7.94 30.83 -37.20
C GLU A 340 7.86 30.36 -38.66
N GLY A 341 7.65 29.06 -38.87
CA GLY A 341 7.28 28.47 -40.15
C GLY A 341 5.97 27.66 -39.99
N PRO A 342 4.91 27.92 -40.78
CA PRO A 342 3.63 27.25 -40.59
C PRO A 342 3.64 25.85 -41.23
N GLY A 343 4.08 24.84 -40.49
CA GLY A 343 4.13 23.47 -40.99
C GLY A 343 4.87 22.50 -40.08
N SER A 344 4.33 22.24 -38.89
CA SER A 344 4.81 21.17 -38.01
C SER A 344 3.66 20.20 -37.73
N PRO A 345 3.88 18.88 -37.75
CA PRO A 345 2.84 17.91 -37.40
C PRO A 345 2.39 18.15 -35.96
N GLU A 346 1.11 17.88 -35.72
CA GLU A 346 0.47 17.94 -34.41
C GLU A 346 1.36 17.25 -33.37
N ARG A 347 1.92 18.06 -32.44
CA ARG A 347 2.93 17.60 -31.50
C ARG A 347 2.27 16.63 -30.53
N ALA A 348 2.39 15.34 -30.83
CA ALA A 348 1.84 14.25 -30.03
C ALA A 348 2.13 14.51 -28.55
N ALA A 349 1.09 14.40 -27.71
CA ALA A 349 1.21 14.68 -26.29
C ALA A 349 2.41 13.89 -25.73
N PRO A 350 3.31 14.53 -24.96
CA PRO A 350 4.52 13.88 -24.48
C PRO A 350 4.13 12.61 -23.73
N SER A 351 4.62 11.46 -24.23
CA SER A 351 4.36 10.18 -23.60
C SER A 351 4.83 10.23 -22.15
N PRO A 352 4.08 9.68 -21.19
CA PRO A 352 4.43 9.80 -19.78
C PRO A 352 5.77 9.08 -19.53
N GLU A 353 6.65 9.74 -18.77
CA GLU A 353 7.97 9.20 -18.41
C GLU A 353 7.87 7.90 -17.57
N PHE A 354 6.69 7.58 -17.02
CA PHE A 354 6.38 6.28 -16.44
C PHE A 354 4.95 5.80 -16.74
N THR A 355 4.72 4.49 -16.70
CA THR A 355 3.38 3.86 -16.78
C THR A 355 3.23 2.72 -15.78
N VAL A 356 2.08 2.62 -15.12
CA VAL A 356 1.70 1.53 -14.22
C VAL A 356 0.65 0.65 -14.90
N HIS A 357 0.99 -0.60 -15.17
CA HIS A 357 0.16 -1.61 -15.82
C HIS A 357 -0.37 -2.61 -14.79
N PHE A 358 -1.67 -2.60 -14.50
CA PHE A 358 -2.27 -3.61 -13.62
C PHE A 358 -2.59 -4.90 -14.38
N LEU A 359 -2.00 -6.01 -13.92
CA LEU A 359 -2.17 -7.33 -14.49
C LEU A 359 -3.38 -8.06 -13.87
N PRO A 360 -4.06 -8.97 -14.61
CA PRO A 360 -5.17 -9.75 -14.07
C PRO A 360 -4.79 -10.52 -12.80
N LEU A 361 -5.74 -10.63 -11.87
CA LEU A 361 -5.56 -11.43 -10.66
C LEU A 361 -5.26 -12.90 -11.02
N GLY A 362 -4.32 -13.49 -10.28
CA GLY A 362 -3.91 -14.88 -10.49
C GLY A 362 -3.18 -15.16 -11.80
N SER A 363 -2.81 -14.13 -12.59
CA SER A 363 -2.14 -14.35 -13.88
C SER A 363 -0.70 -14.87 -13.77
N ALA A 364 -0.06 -14.85 -12.59
CA ALA A 364 1.37 -15.12 -12.39
C ALA A 364 1.87 -16.40 -13.09
N GLN A 365 1.17 -17.53 -12.92
CA GLN A 365 1.50 -18.83 -13.54
C GLN A 365 1.23 -18.90 -15.05
N THR A 366 0.64 -17.85 -15.65
CA THR A 366 0.20 -17.80 -17.05
C THR A 366 0.74 -16.60 -17.83
N LEU A 367 1.57 -15.75 -17.21
CA LEU A 367 2.15 -14.58 -17.87
C LEU A 367 3.06 -15.00 -19.03
N HIS A 368 3.89 -16.03 -18.84
CA HIS A 368 4.80 -16.56 -19.85
C HIS A 368 4.10 -17.10 -21.11
N HIS A 369 2.84 -17.54 -21.03
CA HIS A 369 2.06 -17.94 -22.21
C HIS A 369 1.81 -16.79 -23.19
N LYS A 370 2.03 -15.54 -22.76
CA LYS A 370 1.98 -14.36 -23.62
C LYS A 370 3.40 -13.96 -23.98
N SER A 371 3.77 -14.13 -25.25
CA SER A 371 5.09 -13.75 -25.77
C SER A 371 5.48 -12.28 -25.51
N CYS A 372 4.52 -11.39 -25.27
CA CYS A 372 4.79 -10.00 -24.89
C CYS A 372 5.31 -9.81 -23.45
N TYR A 373 5.39 -10.86 -22.64
CA TYR A 373 5.98 -10.87 -21.28
C TYR A 373 7.13 -11.88 -21.11
N GLU A 374 7.38 -12.74 -22.10
CA GLU A 374 8.50 -13.69 -22.06
C GLU A 374 9.83 -12.94 -22.20
N GLY A 375 10.78 -13.20 -21.28
CA GLY A 375 12.08 -12.51 -21.26
C GLY A 375 12.04 -10.98 -21.14
N ARG A 376 10.90 -10.38 -20.75
CA ARG A 376 10.68 -8.93 -20.80
C ARG A 376 11.32 -8.16 -19.65
N PHE A 377 11.17 -8.63 -18.42
CA PHE A 377 11.42 -7.79 -17.23
C PHE A 377 12.90 -7.76 -16.85
N GLN A 378 13.48 -6.57 -16.62
CA GLN A 378 14.85 -6.47 -16.11
C GLN A 378 14.92 -6.64 -14.58
N LEU A 379 13.81 -6.40 -13.88
CA LEU A 379 13.69 -6.58 -12.43
C LEU A 379 12.35 -7.24 -12.08
N LEU A 380 12.41 -8.29 -11.26
CA LEU A 380 11.27 -8.93 -10.61
C LEU A 380 11.33 -8.70 -9.10
N TYR A 381 10.30 -8.05 -8.54
CA TYR A 381 10.09 -7.92 -7.10
C TYR A 381 8.97 -8.85 -6.64
N VAL A 382 9.19 -9.61 -5.56
CA VAL A 382 8.18 -10.48 -4.95
C VAL A 382 8.06 -10.18 -3.46
N ALA A 383 6.86 -9.78 -3.02
CA ALA A 383 6.57 -9.54 -1.60
C ALA A 383 6.53 -10.82 -0.78
N CYS A 384 6.81 -10.73 0.52
CA CYS A 384 6.92 -11.88 1.43
C CYS A 384 5.63 -12.72 1.47
N GLY A 385 4.46 -12.07 1.43
CA GLY A 385 3.15 -12.74 1.39
C GLY A 385 2.82 -13.44 0.07
N MET A 386 3.58 -13.18 -1.01
CA MET A 386 3.34 -13.68 -2.37
C MET A 386 4.47 -14.57 -2.91
N VAL A 387 5.48 -14.89 -2.10
CA VAL A 387 6.63 -15.74 -2.49
C VAL A 387 6.21 -17.12 -3.04
N HIS A 388 5.04 -17.62 -2.62
CA HIS A 388 4.48 -18.88 -3.13
C HIS A 388 4.08 -18.85 -4.62
N LEU A 389 4.09 -17.69 -5.27
CA LEU A 389 3.91 -17.52 -6.71
C LEU A 389 5.23 -17.49 -7.50
N LEU A 390 6.39 -17.51 -6.82
CA LEU A 390 7.69 -17.62 -7.48
C LEU A 390 7.85 -19.05 -8.03
N SER A 391 7.71 -19.18 -9.34
CA SER A 391 7.82 -20.44 -10.10
C SER A 391 8.73 -20.27 -11.33
N PRO A 392 9.15 -21.36 -11.99
CA PRO A 392 9.87 -21.29 -13.26
C PRO A 392 9.13 -20.47 -14.32
N ASP A 393 7.80 -20.55 -14.34
CA ASP A 393 6.89 -19.79 -15.20
C ASP A 393 7.08 -18.27 -15.04
N LEU A 394 7.21 -17.81 -13.79
CA LEU A 394 7.44 -16.40 -13.48
C LEU A 394 8.89 -16.00 -13.77
N GLY A 395 9.84 -16.90 -13.52
CA GLY A 395 11.24 -16.73 -13.89
C GLY A 395 11.48 -16.63 -15.40
N ALA A 396 10.68 -17.30 -16.22
CA ALA A 396 10.72 -17.21 -17.69
C ALA A 396 10.39 -15.79 -18.21
N CYS A 397 9.57 -15.02 -17.48
CA CYS A 397 9.26 -13.63 -17.82
C CYS A 397 10.42 -12.64 -17.59
N VAL A 398 11.46 -13.04 -16.84
CA VAL A 398 12.62 -12.17 -16.54
C VAL A 398 13.67 -12.31 -17.64
N ALA A 399 14.22 -11.18 -18.10
CA ALA A 399 15.26 -11.10 -19.12
C ALA A 399 16.56 -11.83 -18.66
N PRO A 400 17.38 -12.34 -19.58
CA PRO A 400 18.75 -12.77 -19.26
C PRO A 400 19.53 -11.64 -18.57
N GLY A 401 20.26 -11.93 -17.49
CA GLY A 401 20.92 -10.91 -16.67
C GLY A 401 19.99 -10.10 -15.76
N GLY A 402 18.67 -10.29 -15.84
CA GLY A 402 17.69 -9.61 -14.99
C GLY A 402 17.81 -10.00 -13.51
N HIS A 403 17.38 -9.10 -12.63
CA HIS A 403 17.45 -9.27 -11.18
C HIS A 403 16.12 -9.78 -10.59
N LEU A 404 16.22 -10.53 -9.49
CA LEU A 404 15.11 -10.93 -8.63
C LEU A 404 15.36 -10.43 -7.21
N ILE A 405 14.35 -9.78 -6.63
CA ILE A 405 14.34 -9.36 -5.23
C ILE A 405 13.12 -9.95 -4.54
N VAL A 406 13.36 -10.58 -3.39
CA VAL A 406 12.31 -11.13 -2.54
C VAL A 406 12.34 -10.44 -1.18
N GLU A 407 11.23 -9.80 -0.82
CA GLU A 407 11.00 -9.25 0.52
C GLU A 407 10.99 -10.40 1.54
N LEU A 408 11.84 -10.29 2.56
CA LEU A 408 11.92 -11.25 3.65
C LEU A 408 11.01 -10.86 4.81
N ALA A 409 10.56 -11.86 5.54
CA ALA A 409 9.59 -11.72 6.62
C ALA A 409 10.14 -11.05 7.92
N ARG A 410 11.29 -10.35 7.86
CA ARG A 410 12.05 -9.83 9.02
C ARG A 410 11.16 -9.22 10.08
N TYR A 411 10.30 -8.28 9.71
CA TYR A 411 9.53 -7.52 10.67
C TYR A 411 8.20 -8.18 11.10
N LEU A 412 7.82 -9.36 10.56
CA LEU A 412 6.61 -10.05 10.98
C LEU A 412 6.68 -10.48 12.46
N VAL A 413 5.86 -9.81 13.27
CA VAL A 413 5.77 -10.01 14.72
C VAL A 413 5.38 -11.44 15.10
N ASP A 414 4.57 -12.13 14.29
CA ASP A 414 4.14 -13.49 14.62
C ASP A 414 5.22 -14.58 14.43
N LEU A 415 6.33 -14.29 13.73
CA LEU A 415 7.35 -15.30 13.39
C LEU A 415 8.51 -15.32 14.39
N ARG A 416 8.96 -16.54 14.75
CA ARG A 416 10.18 -16.79 15.54
C ARG A 416 11.42 -16.87 14.65
N GLN A 417 12.61 -16.74 15.24
CA GLN A 417 13.88 -16.72 14.48
C GLN A 417 14.08 -17.95 13.59
N GLU A 418 13.78 -19.15 14.09
CA GLU A 418 13.80 -20.41 13.33
C GLU A 418 12.89 -20.35 12.09
N GLN A 419 11.72 -19.73 12.21
CA GLN A 419 10.75 -19.60 11.12
C GLN A 419 11.20 -18.55 10.09
N LEU A 420 11.89 -17.48 10.53
CA LEU A 420 12.50 -16.50 9.64
C LEU A 420 13.66 -17.12 8.84
N GLN A 421 14.51 -17.93 9.49
CA GLN A 421 15.59 -18.67 8.84
C GLN A 421 15.05 -19.70 7.85
N GLY A 422 14.06 -20.51 8.25
CA GLY A 422 13.40 -21.47 7.36
C GLY A 422 12.69 -20.81 6.18
N PHE A 423 12.07 -19.65 6.37
CA PHE A 423 11.49 -18.86 5.29
C PHE A 423 12.58 -18.37 4.30
N SER A 424 13.70 -17.84 4.81
CA SER A 424 14.83 -17.39 3.99
C SER A 424 15.46 -18.53 3.17
N ALA A 425 15.65 -19.71 3.79
CA ALA A 425 16.10 -20.90 3.08
C ALA A 425 15.12 -21.31 1.96
N ARG A 426 13.81 -21.31 2.25
CA ARG A 426 12.77 -21.63 1.26
C ARG A 426 12.69 -20.61 0.12
N VAL A 427 12.96 -19.32 0.39
CA VAL A 427 13.10 -18.30 -0.66
C VAL A 427 14.26 -18.65 -1.60
N GLY A 428 15.40 -19.09 -1.05
CA GLY A 428 16.55 -19.56 -1.84
C GLY A 428 16.21 -20.75 -2.74
N GLU A 429 15.52 -21.77 -2.20
CA GLU A 429 15.06 -22.94 -2.97
C GLU A 429 14.13 -22.54 -4.14
N LEU A 430 13.16 -21.66 -3.88
CA LEU A 430 12.20 -21.20 -4.90
C LEU A 430 12.88 -20.33 -5.97
N ALA A 431 13.83 -19.47 -5.59
CA ALA A 431 14.60 -18.67 -6.53
C ALA A 431 15.50 -19.54 -7.43
N GLN A 432 16.18 -20.55 -6.86
CA GLN A 432 16.97 -21.52 -7.62
C GLN A 432 16.10 -22.34 -8.58
N ALA A 433 14.95 -22.84 -8.12
CA ALA A 433 13.99 -23.55 -8.96
C ALA A 433 13.46 -22.67 -10.10
N ALA A 434 13.31 -21.37 -9.87
CA ALA A 434 12.91 -20.39 -10.89
C ALA A 434 14.05 -19.92 -11.81
N GLY A 435 15.26 -20.47 -11.70
CA GLY A 435 16.41 -20.18 -12.57
C GLY A 435 17.30 -19.00 -12.15
N PHE A 436 17.24 -18.59 -10.88
CA PHE A 436 18.05 -17.49 -10.35
C PHE A 436 19.19 -17.97 -9.44
N THR A 437 20.33 -17.29 -9.51
CA THR A 437 21.52 -17.52 -8.68
C THR A 437 21.61 -16.43 -7.60
N PRO A 438 21.91 -16.74 -6.33
CA PRO A 438 22.04 -15.72 -5.28
C PRO A 438 23.18 -14.74 -5.58
N GLN A 439 22.94 -13.46 -5.30
CA GLN A 439 23.96 -12.42 -5.44
C GLN A 439 24.89 -12.44 -4.22
N ASN A 440 26.20 -12.51 -4.45
CA ASN A 440 27.18 -12.39 -3.36
C ASN A 440 27.10 -10.99 -2.75
N GLN A 441 26.85 -10.93 -1.44
CA GLN A 441 26.89 -9.71 -0.63
C GLN A 441 27.80 -9.94 0.57
N ASP A 442 28.70 -8.99 0.88
CA ASP A 442 29.60 -9.07 2.05
C ASP A 442 28.85 -9.22 3.38
N ARG A 443 27.57 -8.80 3.40
CA ARG A 443 26.59 -9.16 4.43
C ARG A 443 25.25 -9.45 3.75
N PRO A 444 24.64 -10.63 3.95
CA PRO A 444 23.31 -10.90 3.43
C PRO A 444 22.28 -9.99 4.11
N SER A 445 21.48 -9.28 3.32
CA SER A 445 20.38 -8.46 3.86
C SER A 445 19.27 -9.35 4.44
N GLU A 446 19.01 -9.23 5.74
CA GLU A 446 17.90 -9.96 6.39
C GLU A 446 16.51 -9.44 5.98
N THR A 447 16.43 -8.29 5.30
CA THR A 447 15.18 -7.68 4.82
C THR A 447 14.85 -8.05 3.38
N PHE A 448 15.86 -8.27 2.53
CA PHE A 448 15.66 -8.58 1.11
C PHE A 448 16.70 -9.59 0.60
N ALA A 449 16.24 -10.73 0.10
CA ALA A 449 17.09 -11.65 -0.64
C ALA A 449 17.21 -11.18 -2.10
N ARG A 450 18.43 -11.16 -2.64
CA ARG A 450 18.72 -10.73 -4.01
C ARG A 450 19.37 -11.85 -4.83
N PHE A 451 18.93 -11.98 -6.06
CA PHE A 451 19.36 -12.99 -7.01
C PHE A 451 19.44 -12.40 -8.41
N TYR A 452 20.20 -13.04 -9.30
CA TYR A 452 20.30 -12.67 -10.72
C TYR A 452 20.02 -13.88 -11.60
N LYS A 453 19.45 -13.66 -12.78
CA LYS A 453 19.25 -14.70 -13.79
C LYS A 453 20.51 -14.83 -14.63
N SER A 454 21.09 -16.01 -14.69
CA SER A 454 22.30 -16.26 -15.50
C SER A 454 22.03 -15.91 -16.96
N GLY A 455 22.89 -15.07 -17.55
CA GLY A 455 22.83 -14.76 -18.98
C GLY A 455 23.35 -15.92 -19.83
N ASP A 456 22.81 -16.09 -21.03
CA ASP A 456 23.35 -17.03 -22.00
C ASP A 456 24.82 -16.69 -22.30
N SER A 457 25.72 -17.60 -21.94
CA SER A 457 27.17 -17.36 -21.93
C SER A 457 27.83 -17.43 -23.32
N ALA A 458 27.09 -16.99 -24.35
CA ALA A 458 27.52 -16.92 -25.74
C ALA A 458 28.30 -15.63 -26.07
N CYS A 459 27.96 -14.48 -25.45
CA CYS A 459 28.61 -13.18 -25.75
C CYS A 459 29.63 -12.69 -24.71
N LEU A 460 29.57 -13.12 -23.44
CA LEU A 460 30.37 -12.52 -22.36
C LEU A 460 31.79 -13.12 -22.16
N ARG A 461 32.44 -13.60 -23.22
CA ARG A 461 33.85 -14.07 -23.19
C ARG A 461 34.83 -13.05 -23.79
N SER A 462 34.77 -11.82 -23.29
CA SER A 462 35.73 -10.74 -23.61
C SER A 462 36.06 -9.79 -22.45
N HIS A 463 35.23 -9.67 -21.40
CA HIS A 463 35.40 -8.65 -20.36
C HIS A 463 36.03 -9.11 -19.03
N ALA A 464 36.63 -10.31 -18.98
CA ALA A 464 37.34 -10.79 -17.78
C ALA A 464 38.74 -10.15 -17.57
N ALA A 465 39.15 -9.18 -18.41
CA ALA A 465 40.54 -8.70 -18.42
C ALA A 465 40.72 -7.22 -18.86
N VAL A 466 40.02 -6.27 -18.23
CA VAL A 466 40.53 -4.87 -18.14
C VAL A 466 40.34 -4.36 -16.71
N GLN A 467 41.44 -3.92 -16.10
CA GLN A 467 41.46 -3.37 -14.74
C GLN A 467 41.22 -1.85 -14.75
N SER A 468 40.66 -1.35 -13.65
CA SER A 468 40.98 -0.05 -13.04
C SER A 468 40.85 1.22 -13.92
N THR A 469 39.70 1.89 -13.84
CA THR A 469 39.63 3.36 -13.97
C THR A 469 38.87 3.98 -12.79
N THR A 470 39.44 5.07 -12.27
CA THR A 470 39.07 5.73 -11.01
C THR A 470 37.80 6.59 -11.16
N PRO A 471 36.88 6.63 -10.18
CA PRO A 471 35.78 7.60 -10.18
C PRO A 471 36.27 9.04 -9.92
N PRO A 472 35.58 10.08 -10.43
CA PRO A 472 35.93 11.48 -10.17
C PRO A 472 35.65 11.88 -8.70
N PRO A 473 36.45 12.78 -8.11
CA PRO A 473 36.40 13.08 -6.68
C PRO A 473 35.23 14.02 -6.32
N GLY A 474 34.33 13.58 -5.44
CA GLY A 474 33.16 14.39 -5.08
C GLY A 474 32.21 13.82 -4.01
N ALA A 475 32.66 12.92 -3.13
CA ALA A 475 31.85 12.43 -2.01
C ALA A 475 32.72 12.24 -0.75
N LEU A 476 32.15 12.58 0.41
CA LEU A 476 32.86 12.59 1.69
C LEU A 476 33.18 11.18 2.20
N VAL A 477 34.45 10.95 2.55
CA VAL A 477 34.92 9.70 3.15
C VAL A 477 34.47 9.60 4.62
N PRO A 478 33.80 8.51 5.04
CA PRO A 478 33.65 8.20 6.47
C PRO A 478 34.97 7.65 7.04
N PRO A 479 35.45 8.11 8.21
CA PRO A 479 36.71 7.64 8.79
C PRO A 479 36.57 6.25 9.42
N SER A 480 37.61 5.42 9.23
CA SER A 480 37.59 4.01 9.63
C SER A 480 38.30 3.74 10.97
N VAL A 481 37.72 2.79 11.73
CA VAL A 481 38.31 1.94 12.79
C VAL A 481 38.85 2.59 14.08
N GLN A 482 38.29 2.16 15.21
CA GLN A 482 39.09 1.49 16.25
C GLN A 482 38.36 0.23 16.74
N SER A 483 39.01 -0.92 16.59
CA SER A 483 38.52 -2.25 16.95
C SER A 483 39.12 -2.68 18.30
N ALA A 484 38.28 -3.03 19.27
CA ALA A 484 38.71 -3.64 20.52
C ALA A 484 38.74 -5.17 20.41
N THR A 485 39.81 -5.78 20.93
CA THR A 485 40.09 -7.22 20.87
C THR A 485 39.17 -8.02 21.81
N PRO A 486 38.57 -9.16 21.38
CA PRO A 486 37.93 -10.10 22.29
C PRO A 486 38.95 -11.07 22.94
N PRO A 487 38.74 -11.51 24.20
CA PRO A 487 39.52 -12.57 24.83
C PRO A 487 39.10 -13.99 24.35
N PRO A 488 39.95 -15.03 24.52
CA PRO A 488 39.79 -16.33 23.86
C PRO A 488 38.80 -17.30 24.53
N ASP A 489 38.37 -18.29 23.75
CA ASP A 489 37.36 -19.29 24.06
C ASP A 489 37.69 -20.21 25.24
N ALA A 490 36.63 -20.61 25.98
CA ALA A 490 36.65 -21.74 26.89
C ALA A 490 35.94 -22.96 26.25
N LEU A 491 36.70 -24.02 26.00
CA LEU A 491 36.22 -25.28 25.43
C LEU A 491 35.19 -25.98 26.34
N VAL A 492 34.07 -26.43 25.75
CA VAL A 492 33.16 -27.41 26.36
C VAL A 492 32.86 -28.52 25.32
N PRO A 493 32.89 -29.83 25.67
CA PRO A 493 32.80 -30.91 24.68
C PRO A 493 31.38 -31.13 24.12
N PRO A 494 31.24 -31.82 22.97
CA PRO A 494 29.94 -32.08 22.35
C PRO A 494 29.13 -33.14 23.13
N LEU A 495 27.82 -32.93 23.23
CA LEU A 495 26.88 -33.94 23.71
C LEU A 495 26.25 -34.72 22.54
N GLU A 496 26.07 -36.01 22.76
CA GLU A 496 25.81 -37.01 21.72
C GLU A 496 24.41 -36.94 21.10
N ALA A 497 24.32 -37.42 19.85
CA ALA A 497 23.07 -37.55 19.13
C ALA A 497 22.11 -38.54 19.79
N ARG A 498 20.83 -38.17 19.87
CA ARG A 498 19.72 -39.12 20.12
C ARG A 498 18.72 -39.05 18.96
N ASN A 499 18.57 -40.18 18.27
CA ASN A 499 17.58 -40.35 17.22
C ASN A 499 16.15 -40.24 17.77
N PRO A 500 15.19 -39.66 17.03
CA PRO A 500 13.78 -39.66 17.41
C PRO A 500 13.13 -41.03 17.13
N PRO A 501 12.19 -41.50 17.98
CA PRO A 501 11.29 -42.59 17.65
C PRO A 501 10.15 -42.13 16.71
N PRO A 502 9.51 -43.06 15.97
CA PRO A 502 8.73 -42.73 14.78
C PRO A 502 7.27 -42.28 15.04
N GLU A 503 6.66 -41.74 13.98
CA GLU A 503 5.27 -41.30 13.93
C GLU A 503 4.26 -42.43 14.20
N GLY A 504 3.16 -42.08 14.89
CA GLY A 504 2.03 -42.97 15.13
C GLY A 504 0.71 -42.25 14.87
N LEU A 505 0.01 -42.64 13.80
CA LEU A 505 -1.34 -42.19 13.48
C LEU A 505 -2.34 -42.71 14.52
N THR A 506 -3.24 -41.86 15.04
CA THR A 506 -4.56 -42.33 15.53
C THR A 506 -5.57 -41.19 15.60
N GLN A 507 -6.75 -41.42 14.99
CA GLN A 507 -7.95 -40.60 15.17
C GLN A 507 -8.67 -41.02 16.48
N PRO A 508 -9.46 -40.14 17.11
CA PRO A 508 -10.53 -40.54 18.00
C PRO A 508 -11.89 -40.47 17.29
N SER A 509 -12.57 -41.61 17.17
CA SER A 509 -13.95 -41.71 16.69
C SER A 509 -14.97 -41.42 17.79
N GLU A 510 -16.20 -41.12 17.38
CA GLU A 510 -17.35 -40.88 18.26
C GLU A 510 -17.80 -42.14 19.02
N VAL A 511 -18.31 -41.96 20.25
CA VAL A 511 -19.33 -42.85 20.84
C VAL A 511 -20.37 -41.99 21.56
N SER A 512 -21.64 -42.34 21.42
CA SER A 512 -22.79 -41.63 22.00
C SER A 512 -23.48 -42.45 23.11
N SER A 513 -24.40 -41.79 23.84
CA SER A 513 -25.47 -42.40 24.66
C SER A 513 -25.03 -43.09 25.97
N GLY A 514 -25.77 -43.04 27.08
CA GLY A 514 -27.00 -42.27 27.39
C GLY A 514 -27.63 -42.69 28.75
N LYS A 515 -28.53 -41.83 29.28
CA LYS A 515 -29.59 -42.07 30.31
C LYS A 515 -29.39 -43.07 31.47
N LEU A 516 -29.51 -42.56 32.70
CA LEU A 516 -30.46 -42.91 33.81
C LEU A 516 -30.18 -41.90 34.96
N GLY A 517 -30.97 -41.66 36.02
CA GLY A 517 -32.27 -42.16 36.52
C GLY A 517 -32.46 -41.61 37.97
N GLN A 518 -33.69 -41.26 38.39
CA GLN A 518 -34.01 -40.47 39.62
C GLN A 518 -33.70 -41.14 40.99
N ALA A 519 -33.39 -40.31 42.01
CA ALA A 519 -33.91 -40.28 43.42
C ALA A 519 -32.92 -39.55 44.36
N GLY A 520 -33.28 -38.81 45.43
CA GLY A 520 -34.58 -38.33 45.94
C GLY A 520 -34.44 -37.74 47.37
N GLY A 521 -35.16 -36.65 47.70
CA GLY A 521 -35.31 -36.07 49.05
C GLY A 521 -34.06 -35.41 49.71
N ASP A 522 -34.15 -34.57 50.74
CA ASP A 522 -35.27 -33.78 51.30
C ASP A 522 -34.70 -32.70 52.27
N GLN A 523 -35.53 -31.76 52.76
CA GLN A 523 -35.35 -30.85 53.92
C GLN A 523 -34.50 -29.56 53.77
N SER A 524 -35.20 -28.42 53.88
CA SER A 524 -34.77 -27.18 54.55
C SER A 524 -35.53 -27.06 55.89
N PRO A 525 -35.10 -26.22 56.87
CA PRO A 525 -35.81 -24.93 57.05
C PRO A 525 -35.04 -23.75 57.73
N GLY A 526 -35.58 -22.53 57.58
CA GLY A 526 -35.28 -21.31 58.39
C GLY A 526 -34.05 -20.50 57.92
N GLY A 527 -34.04 -19.16 57.80
CA GLY A 527 -34.83 -18.06 58.41
C GLY A 527 -33.85 -17.15 59.18
N LEU A 528 -33.77 -15.82 59.08
CA LEU A 528 -34.77 -14.75 58.96
C LEU A 528 -34.11 -13.40 58.53
N GLN A 529 -34.90 -12.50 57.91
CA GLN A 529 -34.95 -11.01 58.04
C GLN A 529 -33.66 -10.13 58.00
N GLY A 530 -33.66 -8.93 57.39
CA GLY A 530 -34.78 -8.20 56.76
C GLY A 530 -34.38 -6.87 56.07
N HIS A 531 -35.41 -6.19 55.53
CA HIS A 531 -35.38 -4.85 54.90
C HIS A 531 -36.20 -3.86 55.76
N PRO A 532 -36.01 -2.51 55.65
CA PRO A 532 -36.80 -1.73 54.68
C PRO A 532 -36.09 -0.48 54.09
N GLY A 533 -36.64 0.10 53.00
CA GLY A 533 -36.27 1.45 52.53
C GLY A 533 -36.49 1.74 51.03
N ARG A 534 -37.72 2.10 50.63
CA ARG A 534 -38.08 2.69 49.32
C ARG A 534 -39.18 3.75 49.54
N PRO A 535 -39.28 4.82 48.73
CA PRO A 535 -40.26 4.85 47.60
C PRO A 535 -39.61 5.27 46.26
N LEU A 536 -40.05 4.75 45.09
CA LEU A 536 -40.97 5.37 44.11
C LEU A 536 -40.55 6.79 43.65
N THR A 537 -40.43 7.09 42.35
CA THR A 537 -41.45 6.88 41.28
C THR A 537 -40.91 6.50 39.89
N ASP A 538 -41.75 5.85 39.10
CA ASP A 538 -41.66 5.48 37.65
C ASP A 538 -43.11 5.26 37.15
N PRO A 539 -43.43 5.15 35.84
CA PRO A 539 -42.79 5.68 34.62
C PRO A 539 -43.83 6.46 33.76
N PRO A 540 -43.76 6.46 32.40
CA PRO A 540 -44.52 5.42 31.70
C PRO A 540 -43.80 4.75 30.51
N SER A 541 -44.24 3.52 30.25
CA SER A 541 -43.80 2.63 29.17
C SER A 541 -44.40 2.96 27.80
N ALA A 542 -43.65 2.69 26.72
CA ALA A 542 -44.21 2.36 25.41
C ALA A 542 -43.63 1.02 24.93
N SER A 543 -44.50 0.09 24.56
CA SER A 543 -44.20 -1.33 24.35
C SER A 543 -43.69 -1.66 22.94
N CYS A 544 -42.67 -2.52 22.86
CA CYS A 544 -42.42 -3.32 21.66
C CYS A 544 -43.60 -4.26 21.38
N PRO A 545 -43.81 -4.62 20.10
CA PRO A 545 -44.12 -6.02 19.83
C PRO A 545 -43.43 -6.59 18.57
N PHE A 546 -43.48 -7.93 18.50
CA PHE A 546 -43.23 -8.82 17.36
C PHE A 546 -41.81 -9.14 16.87
N SER A 547 -41.50 -10.42 17.05
CA SER A 547 -40.65 -11.24 16.18
C SER A 547 -41.05 -11.15 14.70
N ALA A 548 -40.08 -10.97 13.80
CA ALA A 548 -40.27 -11.21 12.38
C ALA A 548 -39.01 -11.83 11.76
N SER A 549 -39.20 -13.02 11.19
CA SER A 549 -38.24 -13.83 10.45
C SER A 549 -37.48 -13.04 9.38
N CYS A 550 -36.17 -13.25 9.26
CA CYS A 550 -35.41 -12.82 8.09
C CYS A 550 -35.95 -13.51 6.83
N LYS A 551 -36.52 -12.72 5.91
CA LYS A 551 -36.81 -13.18 4.53
C LYS A 551 -35.65 -12.78 3.61
N PRO A 552 -35.23 -13.65 2.66
CA PRO A 552 -34.25 -13.30 1.64
C PRO A 552 -34.84 -12.34 0.59
N TRP A 553 -33.94 -11.74 -0.20
CA TRP A 553 -34.29 -10.88 -1.34
C TRP A 553 -34.97 -11.66 -2.47
N PRO A 554 -35.83 -11.01 -3.30
CA PRO A 554 -36.58 -11.70 -4.33
C PRO A 554 -35.74 -12.01 -5.57
N GLU A 555 -35.71 -13.27 -5.98
CA GLU A 555 -35.29 -13.68 -7.33
C GLU A 555 -36.41 -13.37 -8.33
N SER A 556 -36.07 -12.75 -9.46
CA SER A 556 -36.96 -12.64 -10.61
C SER A 556 -36.93 -13.93 -11.43
N GLN A 557 -37.84 -14.86 -11.13
CA GLN A 557 -38.04 -16.04 -11.96
C GLN A 557 -38.87 -15.72 -13.21
N HIS A 558 -38.32 -16.02 -14.39
CA HIS A 558 -39.11 -16.55 -15.49
C HIS A 558 -38.48 -17.86 -15.95
N GLY A 559 -39.08 -18.98 -15.53
CA GLY A 559 -38.69 -20.32 -15.95
C GLY A 559 -39.22 -20.68 -17.34
N GLY A 560 -38.43 -21.43 -18.11
CA GLY A 560 -38.74 -21.88 -19.47
C GLY A 560 -38.08 -23.23 -19.77
N GLN A 561 -38.45 -24.25 -19.01
CA GLN A 561 -37.79 -25.56 -18.97
C GLN A 561 -38.12 -26.43 -20.20
N ARG A 562 -37.11 -26.95 -20.92
CA ARG A 562 -37.21 -28.19 -21.73
C ARG A 562 -35.91 -29.02 -21.63
N ARG A 563 -36.04 -30.32 -21.91
CA ARG A 563 -35.16 -31.43 -21.46
C ARG A 563 -34.23 -32.00 -22.55
N CYS A 564 -33.25 -32.79 -22.06
CA CYS A 564 -32.58 -33.94 -22.68
C CYS A 564 -31.48 -33.70 -23.74
N GLY A 565 -30.42 -34.51 -23.67
CA GLY A 565 -29.58 -34.85 -24.83
C GLY A 565 -28.08 -35.00 -24.56
N GLU A 566 -27.61 -36.14 -24.06
CA GLU A 566 -26.20 -36.54 -24.20
C GLU A 566 -25.92 -37.05 -25.63
N SER A 567 -24.87 -36.57 -26.31
CA SER A 567 -23.87 -37.44 -26.99
C SER A 567 -22.81 -36.72 -27.84
N ARG A 568 -21.53 -37.02 -27.52
CA ARG A 568 -20.41 -37.44 -28.39
C ARG A 568 -20.22 -36.91 -29.84
N ARG A 569 -18.99 -36.38 -30.05
CA ARG A 569 -17.99 -36.62 -31.14
C ARG A 569 -18.19 -36.05 -32.57
N GLY A 570 -17.05 -35.75 -33.22
CA GLY A 570 -16.87 -35.35 -34.64
C GLY A 570 -16.80 -33.82 -34.81
N ARG A 571 -15.68 -33.13 -35.12
CA ARG A 571 -14.56 -33.30 -36.08
C ARG A 571 -14.92 -32.89 -37.53
N GLU A 572 -14.03 -32.10 -38.13
CA GLU A 572 -13.86 -31.76 -39.57
C GLU A 572 -14.41 -30.42 -40.10
N GLU A 573 -13.47 -29.49 -40.35
CA GLU A 573 -13.43 -28.49 -41.43
C GLU A 573 -13.08 -29.16 -42.79
N PRO A 574 -12.91 -28.47 -43.95
CA PRO A 574 -13.14 -27.04 -44.31
C PRO A 574 -13.93 -26.84 -45.64
N GLY A 575 -14.18 -25.59 -46.10
CA GLY A 575 -14.57 -25.38 -47.51
C GLY A 575 -15.03 -24.00 -48.03
N LYS A 576 -14.08 -23.10 -48.36
CA LYS A 576 -14.04 -22.11 -49.48
C LYS A 576 -15.34 -21.54 -50.14
N GLY A 577 -15.39 -20.20 -50.28
CA GLY A 577 -15.28 -19.55 -51.62
C GLY A 577 -16.39 -18.61 -52.15
N GLY A 578 -15.97 -17.46 -52.74
CA GLY A 578 -16.77 -16.58 -53.64
C GLY A 578 -17.68 -15.56 -52.95
N SER A 579 -17.62 -14.22 -53.08
CA SER A 579 -17.14 -13.24 -54.07
C SER A 579 -18.18 -12.64 -55.04
N SER A 580 -18.42 -11.33 -54.87
CA SER A 580 -18.67 -10.28 -55.90
C SER A 580 -20.09 -9.73 -56.21
N ARG A 581 -20.11 -8.39 -56.29
CA ARG A 581 -20.89 -7.47 -57.17
C ARG A 581 -22.41 -7.21 -56.99
N ALA A 582 -22.69 -6.08 -56.33
CA ALA A 582 -23.25 -4.82 -56.89
C ALA A 582 -24.39 -4.85 -57.95
N GLY A 583 -25.46 -4.08 -57.69
CA GLY A 583 -26.46 -3.63 -58.70
C GLY A 583 -27.72 -3.02 -58.05
N PRO A 584 -28.30 -1.90 -58.53
CA PRO A 584 -29.30 -1.12 -57.78
C PRO A 584 -30.75 -1.25 -58.28
N GLY A 585 -31.72 -0.80 -57.46
CA GLY A 585 -33.13 -0.64 -57.84
C GLY A 585 -33.88 0.30 -56.89
N ALA A 586 -34.66 1.24 -57.42
CA ALA A 586 -35.32 2.32 -56.67
C ALA A 586 -36.81 2.06 -56.43
N GLY A 587 -37.39 2.75 -55.44
CA GLY A 587 -38.83 2.78 -55.18
C GLY A 587 -39.16 3.70 -54.00
N GLY A 588 -39.59 4.93 -54.27
CA GLY A 588 -39.94 5.90 -53.22
C GLY A 588 -41.45 6.10 -53.11
N CYS A 589 -41.93 6.60 -51.96
CA CYS A 589 -43.09 7.48 -51.91
C CYS A 589 -43.23 8.24 -50.57
N SER A 590 -43.58 9.51 -50.70
CA SER A 590 -44.12 10.45 -49.70
C SER A 590 -45.05 11.40 -50.51
N PRO A 591 -45.81 12.37 -49.96
CA PRO A 591 -45.87 12.87 -48.57
C PRO A 591 -47.32 13.05 -48.03
N ARG A 592 -47.48 13.65 -46.82
CA ARG A 592 -48.39 14.81 -46.54
C ARG A 592 -48.48 15.21 -45.04
N ARG A 593 -48.51 16.54 -44.83
CA ARG A 593 -49.13 17.32 -43.71
C ARG A 593 -50.28 18.16 -44.37
N PRO A 594 -51.14 19.01 -43.72
CA PRO A 594 -50.95 19.79 -42.46
C PRO A 594 -52.21 20.16 -41.60
N CYS A 595 -52.04 21.11 -40.63
CA CYS A 595 -53.05 22.04 -40.02
C CYS A 595 -54.14 21.48 -39.04
N ALA A 596 -54.75 22.24 -38.09
CA ALA A 596 -54.45 23.53 -37.40
C ALA A 596 -55.45 23.84 -36.22
N GLY A 597 -55.11 24.80 -35.33
CA GLY A 597 -56.01 25.50 -34.35
C GLY A 597 -56.26 24.79 -32.99
N GLY A 598 -56.50 25.42 -31.82
CA GLY A 598 -56.63 26.82 -31.34
C GLY A 598 -57.57 26.79 -30.10
N LEU A 599 -57.37 27.39 -28.91
CA LEU A 599 -57.23 28.80 -28.49
C LEU A 599 -57.06 28.85 -26.94
N GLY A 600 -56.59 29.97 -26.36
CA GLY A 600 -56.76 30.25 -24.91
C GLY A 600 -55.61 31.00 -24.20
N ASN A 601 -55.70 32.34 -24.13
CA ASN A 601 -54.81 33.25 -23.37
C ASN A 601 -55.67 34.50 -23.00
N PRO A 602 -55.47 35.24 -21.88
CA PRO A 602 -54.36 36.20 -21.66
C PRO A 602 -53.89 36.23 -20.18
N ALA A 603 -53.13 37.18 -19.59
CA ALA A 603 -52.37 38.40 -19.97
C ALA A 603 -51.04 38.36 -19.16
N VAL A 604 -49.88 38.94 -19.51
CA VAL A 604 -49.46 40.28 -20.02
C VAL A 604 -49.55 41.44 -19.02
N THR A 605 -48.40 41.76 -18.39
CA THR A 605 -47.90 43.15 -18.29
C THR A 605 -46.37 43.19 -18.34
N ARG A 606 -45.78 44.00 -19.24
CA ARG A 606 -44.35 44.37 -19.24
C ARG A 606 -44.18 45.71 -18.51
N LEU A 607 -42.95 46.07 -18.09
CA LEU A 607 -42.26 47.30 -18.55
C LEU A 607 -40.83 47.50 -17.95
N ARG A 608 -39.88 47.73 -18.86
CA ARG A 608 -38.68 48.61 -18.81
C ARG A 608 -37.68 48.59 -17.63
N SER A 609 -36.41 48.40 -18.02
CA SER A 609 -35.21 48.90 -17.33
C SER A 609 -35.18 50.45 -17.26
N PRO A 610 -34.39 51.01 -16.34
CA PRO A 610 -33.40 52.00 -16.76
C PRO A 610 -32.00 51.78 -16.17
N ASN A 611 -31.04 52.56 -16.69
CA ASN A 611 -29.60 52.46 -16.48
C ASN A 611 -29.08 53.69 -15.72
N ARG A 612 -28.24 53.53 -14.66
CA ARG A 612 -27.09 54.41 -14.31
C ARG A 612 -26.53 54.24 -12.87
N ARG A 613 -25.19 54.12 -12.81
CA ARG A 613 -24.23 54.76 -11.86
C ARG A 613 -24.47 54.68 -10.33
N ARG A 614 -23.52 54.03 -9.62
CA ARG A 614 -22.54 54.73 -8.74
C ARG A 614 -21.34 53.83 -8.41
N ALA A 615 -20.22 54.44 -8.02
CA ALA A 615 -18.93 53.77 -7.82
C ALA A 615 -18.31 54.14 -6.46
N ALA A 616 -17.61 53.18 -5.83
CA ALA A 616 -16.58 53.33 -4.78
C ALA A 616 -16.25 51.93 -4.22
N ARG A 617 -15.05 51.59 -3.71
CA ARG A 617 -13.70 52.20 -3.76
C ARG A 617 -12.69 51.08 -3.43
N LEU A 618 -11.57 51.01 -4.14
CA LEU A 618 -10.39 50.22 -3.73
C LEU A 618 -9.54 51.03 -2.72
N PRO A 619 -8.93 50.41 -1.69
CA PRO A 619 -7.75 50.95 -1.04
C PRO A 619 -6.47 50.53 -1.79
N ARG A 620 -5.59 51.51 -2.04
CA ARG A 620 -4.28 51.31 -2.71
C ARG A 620 -3.20 50.91 -1.70
N ARG A 621 -2.16 50.21 -2.16
CA ARG A 621 -0.82 50.24 -1.53
C ARG A 621 -0.20 51.64 -1.63
N PRO A 622 0.80 51.92 -0.79
CA PRO A 622 2.04 52.49 -1.33
C PRO A 622 3.32 51.79 -0.81
N ARG A 623 4.35 51.74 -1.67
CA ARG A 623 5.79 51.78 -1.29
C ARG A 623 6.17 53.28 -1.15
N SER A 624 7.30 53.76 -0.63
CA SER A 624 8.68 53.24 -0.55
C SER A 624 9.54 54.10 0.41
N ASP A 625 10.67 53.55 0.86
CA ASP A 625 11.98 54.16 1.19
C ASP A 625 12.12 55.44 2.04
N ALA A 626 12.82 55.32 3.19
CA ALA A 626 14.02 56.09 3.61
C ALA A 626 14.31 55.88 5.13
N GLY A 627 15.59 55.81 5.53
CA GLY A 627 16.05 55.96 6.92
C GLY A 627 17.08 57.11 7.02
N PRO A 628 17.91 57.24 8.08
CA PRO A 628 17.87 56.68 9.44
C PRO A 628 17.67 57.80 10.50
N PRO A 629 17.92 57.60 11.83
CA PRO A 629 19.27 57.81 12.36
C PRO A 629 19.70 56.87 13.51
N LEU A 630 20.96 57.04 13.95
CA LEU A 630 21.64 56.25 14.99
C LEU A 630 21.05 56.39 16.40
N THR A 631 21.22 55.34 17.21
CA THR A 631 21.67 55.49 18.62
C THR A 631 22.33 54.22 19.12
N THR A 632 23.14 54.34 20.17
CA THR A 632 24.29 53.45 20.40
C THR A 632 24.37 52.98 21.87
N VAL A 633 25.13 51.90 22.11
CA VAL A 633 25.66 51.43 23.41
C VAL A 633 24.64 50.87 24.44
N ARG A 634 24.70 49.56 24.71
CA ARG A 634 25.43 49.04 25.90
C ARG A 634 25.48 47.51 26.00
N THR A 635 26.69 47.02 26.26
CA THR A 635 27.03 45.67 26.73
C THR A 635 26.82 45.53 28.24
N PRO A 636 26.77 44.30 28.75
CA PRO A 636 27.24 43.99 30.10
C PRO A 636 28.50 43.09 30.06
N ARG A 637 29.56 43.53 30.74
CA ARG A 637 30.78 42.74 31.00
C ARG A 637 30.90 42.48 32.51
N SER A 638 31.01 41.20 32.89
CA SER A 638 31.84 40.60 33.95
C SER A 638 32.14 41.34 35.28
N ARG A 639 31.97 40.62 36.40
CA ARG A 639 32.98 40.39 37.50
C ARG A 639 32.37 39.41 38.53
N THR A 640 32.82 38.16 38.70
CA THR A 640 34.02 37.65 39.43
C THR A 640 34.15 38.06 40.90
N GLN A 641 34.10 37.07 41.81
CA GLN A 641 35.01 36.86 42.96
C GLN A 641 34.88 35.38 43.39
N ARG A 642 35.90 34.54 43.15
CA ARG A 642 36.96 34.12 44.10
C ARG A 642 36.47 33.49 45.41
N LYS A 643 36.69 32.17 45.58
CA LYS A 643 37.30 31.55 46.78
C LYS A 643 37.68 30.07 46.55
N SER A 644 38.96 29.78 46.73
CA SER A 644 39.60 28.47 46.97
C SER A 644 40.80 28.75 47.91
N PRO A 645 41.52 27.76 48.49
CA PRO A 645 41.32 26.30 48.48
C PRO A 645 41.34 25.66 49.90
N ARG A 646 41.16 24.33 50.00
CA ARG A 646 41.85 23.44 50.98
C ARG A 646 41.65 21.94 50.62
N PHE A 647 42.76 21.25 50.39
CA PHE A 647 42.96 19.78 50.50
C PHE A 647 43.65 19.50 51.86
N PRO A 648 44.05 18.26 52.29
CA PRO A 648 43.97 16.90 51.71
C PRO A 648 43.32 15.90 52.75
N PRO A 649 43.65 14.57 52.90
CA PRO A 649 44.40 13.61 52.07
C PRO A 649 43.82 12.18 51.87
N ARG A 650 44.37 11.50 50.84
CA ARG A 650 44.78 10.08 50.67
C ARG A 650 44.12 8.91 51.45
N GLY A 651 43.87 7.85 50.67
CA GLY A 651 43.87 6.42 51.07
C GLY A 651 42.73 5.67 50.37
N ASN A 652 42.83 4.42 49.91
CA ASN A 652 43.93 3.49 49.62
C ASN A 652 43.27 2.29 48.88
N CYS A 653 44.03 1.31 48.39
CA CYS A 653 43.52 0.16 47.63
C CYS A 653 42.49 -0.71 48.37
N SER A 654 41.48 -1.22 47.66
CA SER A 654 41.14 -2.65 47.51
C SER A 654 40.24 -2.86 46.31
#